data_AF-A0A7C4VMX2-F1
#
_entry.id   AF-A0A7C4VMX2-F1
#
_cell.length_a   1.000
_cell.length_b   1.000
_cell.length_c   1.000
_cell.angle_alpha   90.00
_cell.angle_beta   90.00
_cell.angle_gamma   90.00
#
_symmetry.space_group_name_H-M   'P 1'
#
loop_
_entity.id
_entity.type
_entity.pdbx_description
1 polymer ?
#
loop_
_entity_poly.entity_id
_entity_poly.type
_entity_poly.pdbx_seq_one_letter_code
_entity_poly.pdbx_strand_id
1 'polypeptide(L)'
;MAVVSKRINQNPAQQWAADTLTFFLRPLEIFRTYRRQDFRLDLLAALTMAVVTLPQAIAFALLSDLPPQTGLYTAIVASIVGALWGSSIHLNTGPTNTTSLLVLSTLLTVAQPGTPDYLVAAAMMAVIVGSIRLLMGLARLGVLVNFVSDSVIIGLTAGAGLLIFANQLKHLLRLDLPNSPYFFVTLWQNVEHLQHTHGLSLILGLSAIGLILAVRRLNPTLPGSLMAIIAATLLVALFKLDRQGLVILGELPHGLPPLLPLPLADIGLIQKLLVGSTAVAVIGLVEATSIARAIAIKSGQSLDSNQEFVGQGLANIASGLFSGYTCAGSFTRSGVNFAAGARTPLANVLAGLVVLLALLAFAPYAAFIPRTVLAGVLMVTAYGMVDLQEMKRIWQASRGDSAIMIATILATLLLPLEFAVLAGIIVSIIRFLMRTSQPQVLPVVPDENFQHFVHSEGRPVCPQVGIISVTGPLYFGATQHVEKAIRANLEQHPSQQFLLLRLHLVDHCDVSGIHMLESVVRLYRQRGGDVYLAGVRRLVKEQMQSIGFDRFLGLSHFLQRDEAISHLFHKVLEPSVCIYECELRIFAECQALPKWSYGARIPEAVPRPEYQIQSWLPSELKTRLSPNGGAASLLLIDVREPPEYQRGHIPQAQLLPMRQIPKQGQTLPTGPPIVLVCRSGRRSRIAAGILKDMGYQKVYNLQGGMLAWEAAGYPVAVE
;
A
#
# COMPACT_ATOMS: atom_id res chain seq x y z
N MET A 1 20.36 15.99 -21.09
CA MET A 1 21.39 15.47 -20.17
C MET A 1 22.20 16.55 -19.44
N ALA A 2 22.40 17.76 -19.98
CA ALA A 2 23.15 18.85 -19.31
C ALA A 2 22.46 19.50 -18.08
N VAL A 3 21.14 19.34 -17.90
CA VAL A 3 20.39 19.89 -16.74
C VAL A 3 20.44 18.96 -15.52
N VAL A 4 20.76 17.68 -15.72
CA VAL A 4 20.84 16.69 -14.62
C VAL A 4 22.21 16.72 -13.94
N SER A 5 23.28 17.11 -14.65
CA SER A 5 24.65 17.14 -14.09
C SER A 5 24.91 18.32 -13.14
N LYS A 6 24.07 19.36 -13.15
CA LYS A 6 24.17 20.50 -12.21
C LYS A 6 23.50 20.26 -10.86
N ARG A 7 22.69 19.19 -10.71
CA ARG A 7 21.95 18.88 -9.47
C ARG A 7 22.76 18.17 -8.39
N ILE A 8 24.00 17.74 -8.68
CA ILE A 8 24.75 16.83 -7.80
C ILE A 8 25.62 17.58 -6.76
N ASN A 9 25.74 18.92 -6.84
CA ASN A 9 26.72 19.69 -6.05
C ASN A 9 26.13 20.84 -5.20
N GLN A 10 24.83 20.83 -4.90
CA GLN A 10 24.21 21.85 -4.05
C GLN A 10 23.97 21.32 -2.64
N ASN A 11 24.16 22.17 -1.63
CA ASN A 11 23.85 21.85 -0.24
C ASN A 11 22.35 21.48 -0.14
N PRO A 12 21.97 20.34 0.48
CA PRO A 12 20.58 19.90 0.57
C PRO A 12 19.63 20.97 1.14
N ALA A 13 20.13 21.85 2.03
CA ALA A 13 19.35 22.99 2.53
C ALA A 13 19.08 24.06 1.46
N GLN A 14 20.05 24.35 0.58
CA GLN A 14 19.88 25.30 -0.52
C GLN A 14 18.92 24.75 -1.59
N GLN A 15 19.01 23.45 -1.87
CA GLN A 15 18.10 22.79 -2.79
C GLN A 15 16.66 22.76 -2.24
N TRP A 16 16.50 22.45 -0.95
CA TRP A 16 15.20 22.53 -0.29
C TRP A 16 14.61 23.94 -0.35
N ALA A 17 15.41 24.98 -0.08
CA ALA A 17 14.96 26.38 -0.16
C ALA A 17 14.55 26.80 -1.58
N ALA A 18 15.34 26.41 -2.60
CA ALA A 18 15.04 26.68 -4.00
C ALA A 18 13.73 26.00 -4.46
N ASP A 19 13.55 24.73 -4.12
CA ASP A 19 12.31 24.00 -4.39
C ASP A 19 11.11 24.57 -3.61
N THR A 20 11.31 25.10 -2.40
CA THR A 20 10.23 25.72 -1.63
C THR A 20 9.77 27.03 -2.28
N LEU A 21 10.70 27.82 -2.83
CA LEU A 21 10.37 29.06 -3.55
C LEU A 21 9.47 28.80 -4.77
N THR A 22 9.59 27.64 -5.42
CA THR A 22 8.75 27.33 -6.59
C THR A 22 7.26 27.26 -6.24
N PHE A 23 6.90 26.88 -5.01
CA PHE A 23 5.49 26.85 -4.58
C PHE A 23 4.81 28.22 -4.65
N PHE A 24 5.55 29.30 -4.39
CA PHE A 24 5.03 30.67 -4.36
C PHE A 24 5.07 31.36 -5.72
N LEU A 25 5.86 30.85 -6.68
CA LEU A 25 6.00 31.40 -8.02
C LEU A 25 4.90 30.94 -8.99
N ARG A 26 4.07 29.98 -8.58
CA ARG A 26 3.00 29.40 -9.39
C ARG A 26 2.05 30.40 -10.08
N PRO A 27 1.59 31.50 -9.44
CA PRO A 27 0.77 32.49 -10.13
C PRO A 27 1.45 33.05 -11.39
N LEU A 28 2.76 33.30 -11.32
CA LEU A 28 3.54 33.81 -12.46
C LEU A 28 3.58 32.80 -13.61
N GLU A 29 3.69 31.50 -13.30
CA GLU A 29 3.64 30.43 -14.30
C GLU A 29 2.27 30.32 -14.96
N ILE A 30 1.19 30.41 -14.17
CA ILE A 30 -0.19 30.39 -14.67
C ILE A 30 -0.40 31.54 -15.66
N PHE A 31 -0.05 32.78 -15.27
CA PHE A 31 -0.24 33.94 -16.15
C PHE A 31 0.66 33.90 -17.40
N ARG A 32 1.88 33.36 -17.30
CA ARG A 32 2.80 33.21 -18.46
C ARG A 32 2.35 32.17 -19.46
N THR A 33 1.75 31.07 -19.00
CA THR A 33 1.32 29.95 -19.85
C THR A 33 -0.13 30.11 -20.34
N TYR A 34 -0.85 31.12 -19.85
CA TYR A 34 -2.24 31.35 -20.19
C TYR A 34 -2.43 31.77 -21.65
N ARG A 35 -3.29 31.05 -22.37
CA ARG A 35 -3.60 31.34 -23.77
C ARG A 35 -4.93 32.06 -23.87
N ARG A 36 -5.00 33.10 -24.71
CA ARG A 36 -6.22 33.89 -24.92
C ARG A 36 -7.43 33.06 -25.38
N GLN A 37 -7.18 31.93 -26.06
CA GLN A 37 -8.22 31.01 -26.51
C GLN A 37 -8.99 30.34 -25.36
N ASP A 38 -8.37 30.19 -24.18
CA ASP A 38 -8.96 29.49 -23.03
C ASP A 38 -9.89 30.42 -22.22
N PHE A 39 -9.78 31.75 -22.39
CA PHE A 39 -10.57 32.75 -21.68
C PHE A 39 -12.08 32.55 -21.81
N ARG A 40 -12.58 32.25 -23.02
CA ARG A 40 -14.02 32.05 -23.22
C ARG A 40 -14.53 30.85 -22.44
N LEU A 41 -13.79 29.74 -22.43
CA LEU A 41 -14.20 28.52 -21.75
C LEU A 41 -14.10 28.67 -20.24
N ASP A 42 -13.01 29.25 -19.74
CA ASP A 42 -12.83 29.50 -18.32
C ASP A 42 -13.85 30.51 -17.78
N LEU A 43 -14.22 31.54 -18.55
CA LEU A 43 -15.26 32.50 -18.16
C LEU A 43 -16.65 31.87 -18.12
N LEU A 44 -16.99 31.01 -19.09
CA LEU A 44 -18.28 30.29 -19.08
C LEU A 44 -18.36 29.30 -17.91
N ALA A 45 -17.26 28.60 -17.62
CA ALA A 45 -17.16 27.74 -16.45
C ALA A 45 -17.29 28.55 -15.15
N ALA A 46 -16.62 29.70 -15.06
CA ALA A 46 -16.71 30.62 -13.92
C ALA A 46 -18.13 31.13 -13.67
N LEU A 47 -18.84 31.56 -14.71
CA LEU A 47 -20.24 32.02 -14.62
C LEU A 47 -21.15 30.90 -14.11
N THR A 48 -21.00 29.69 -14.65
CA THR A 48 -21.78 28.52 -14.24
C THR A 48 -21.51 28.17 -12.76
N MET A 49 -20.24 28.20 -12.36
CA MET A 49 -19.80 27.88 -11.01
C MET A 49 -20.24 28.94 -9.99
N ALA A 50 -20.17 30.22 -10.34
CA ALA A 50 -20.55 31.33 -9.45
C ALA A 50 -22.01 31.23 -9.00
N VAL A 51 -22.91 30.86 -9.93
CA VAL A 51 -24.33 30.66 -9.62
C VAL A 51 -24.55 29.56 -8.58
N VAL A 52 -23.81 28.45 -8.67
CA VAL A 52 -23.86 27.36 -7.68
C VAL A 52 -23.24 27.80 -6.34
N THR A 53 -22.18 28.60 -6.42
CA THR A 53 -21.38 29.01 -5.26
C THR A 53 -22.14 29.94 -4.31
N LEU A 54 -22.91 30.90 -4.84
CA LEU A 54 -23.67 31.89 -4.06
C LEU A 54 -24.58 31.26 -2.97
N PRO A 55 -25.58 30.41 -3.31
CA PRO A 55 -26.47 29.78 -2.33
C PRO A 55 -25.73 28.89 -1.34
N GLN A 56 -24.75 28.13 -1.83
CA GLN A 56 -23.99 27.22 -1.00
C GLN A 56 -23.16 27.96 0.04
N ALA A 57 -22.51 29.06 -0.36
CA ALA A 57 -21.73 29.90 0.52
C ALA A 57 -22.58 30.45 1.68
N ILE A 58 -23.78 30.95 1.38
CA ILE A 58 -24.74 31.44 2.38
C ILE A 58 -25.20 30.30 3.29
N ALA A 59 -25.68 29.20 2.71
CA ALA A 59 -26.20 28.07 3.48
C ALA A 59 -25.14 27.50 4.42
N PHE A 60 -23.89 27.38 3.97
CA PHE A 60 -22.80 26.86 4.78
C PHE A 60 -22.32 27.84 5.85
N ALA A 61 -22.35 29.16 5.62
CA ALA A 61 -22.11 30.12 6.71
C ALA A 61 -23.16 30.00 7.81
N LEU A 62 -24.44 29.86 7.43
CA LEU A 62 -25.54 29.68 8.39
C LEU A 62 -25.43 28.36 9.16
N LEU A 63 -24.91 27.28 8.55
CA LEU A 63 -24.62 26.03 9.27
C LEU A 63 -23.53 26.19 10.33
N SER A 64 -22.68 27.20 10.21
CA SER A 64 -21.66 27.55 11.20
C SER A 64 -22.11 28.66 12.16
N ASP A 65 -23.41 28.99 12.20
CA ASP A 65 -23.96 30.14 12.93
C ASP A 65 -23.22 31.47 12.66
N LEU A 66 -22.69 31.60 11.43
CA LEU A 66 -22.03 32.82 10.96
C LEU A 66 -22.96 33.63 10.05
N PRO A 67 -22.77 34.96 10.00
CA PRO A 67 -23.51 35.81 9.07
C PRO A 67 -23.33 35.36 7.61
N PRO A 68 -24.36 35.41 6.75
CA PRO A 68 -24.29 35.01 5.34
C PRO A 68 -23.11 35.61 4.55
N GLN A 69 -22.71 36.83 4.90
CA GLN A 69 -21.61 37.57 4.29
C GLN A 69 -20.29 36.81 4.40
N THR A 70 -20.00 36.18 5.54
CA THR A 70 -18.72 35.52 5.78
C THR A 70 -18.53 34.33 4.83
N GLY A 71 -19.61 33.61 4.50
CA GLY A 71 -19.60 32.54 3.51
C GLY A 71 -19.26 33.05 2.13
N LEU A 72 -19.88 34.16 1.73
CA LEU A 72 -19.63 34.78 0.42
C LEU A 72 -18.20 35.31 0.31
N TYR A 73 -17.70 35.96 1.36
CA TYR A 73 -16.30 36.43 1.44
C TYR A 73 -15.32 35.26 1.36
N THR A 74 -15.59 34.18 2.10
CA THR A 74 -14.80 32.94 2.02
C THR A 74 -14.81 32.38 0.60
N ALA A 75 -15.97 32.30 -0.05
CA ALA A 75 -16.08 31.77 -1.40
C ALA A 75 -15.29 32.60 -2.44
N ILE A 76 -15.32 33.93 -2.32
CA ILE A 76 -14.58 34.85 -3.20
C ILE A 76 -13.08 34.66 -3.00
N VAL A 77 -12.60 34.82 -1.76
CA VAL A 77 -11.17 34.86 -1.44
C VAL A 77 -10.53 33.49 -1.61
N ALA A 78 -11.16 32.44 -1.11
CA ALA A 78 -10.64 31.09 -1.20
C ALA A 78 -10.59 30.57 -2.65
N SER A 79 -11.58 30.91 -3.49
CA SER A 79 -11.57 30.50 -4.91
C SER A 79 -10.40 31.12 -5.66
N ILE A 80 -10.11 32.39 -5.39
CA ILE A 80 -9.00 33.12 -6.03
C ILE A 80 -7.66 32.59 -5.54
N VAL A 81 -7.45 32.60 -4.22
CA VAL A 81 -6.14 32.23 -3.65
C VAL A 81 -5.87 30.74 -3.81
N GLY A 82 -6.87 29.89 -3.60
CA GLY A 82 -6.76 28.45 -3.81
C GLY A 82 -6.41 28.09 -5.25
N ALA A 83 -6.89 28.83 -6.25
CA ALA A 83 -6.57 28.57 -7.65
C ALA A 83 -5.19 29.09 -8.08
N LEU A 84 -4.74 30.22 -7.51
CA LEU A 84 -3.45 30.81 -7.83
C LEU A 84 -2.27 30.01 -7.26
N TRP A 85 -2.45 29.41 -6.08
CA TRP A 85 -1.41 28.63 -5.40
C TRP A 85 -1.71 27.14 -5.26
N GLY A 86 -2.91 26.65 -5.57
CA GLY A 86 -3.25 25.22 -5.52
C GLY A 86 -2.87 24.48 -6.80
N SER A 87 -2.68 23.16 -6.72
CA SER A 87 -2.20 22.35 -7.84
C SER A 87 -3.25 22.05 -8.90
N SER A 88 -4.51 21.89 -8.48
CA SER A 88 -5.59 21.45 -9.37
C SER A 88 -6.10 22.58 -10.26
N ILE A 89 -6.38 22.26 -11.52
CA ILE A 89 -7.11 23.11 -12.47
C ILE A 89 -8.55 23.31 -12.02
N HIS A 90 -9.19 22.23 -11.56
CA HIS A 90 -10.63 22.19 -11.39
C HIS A 90 -11.11 22.35 -9.95
N LEU A 91 -10.25 22.08 -8.95
CA LEU A 91 -10.64 22.14 -7.55
C LEU A 91 -11.06 23.57 -7.19
N ASN A 92 -12.34 23.75 -6.87
CA ASN A 92 -12.83 24.99 -6.33
C ASN A 92 -12.76 24.95 -4.79
N THR A 93 -12.07 25.93 -4.22
CA THR A 93 -11.87 26.08 -2.78
C THR A 93 -12.83 27.12 -2.23
N GLY A 94 -13.51 26.82 -1.12
CA GLY A 94 -14.47 27.72 -0.49
C GLY A 94 -15.14 27.06 0.72
N PRO A 95 -16.24 27.63 1.24
CA PRO A 95 -16.96 27.02 2.35
C PRO A 95 -17.57 25.67 1.92
N THR A 96 -17.49 24.66 2.78
CA THR A 96 -18.13 23.35 2.58
C THR A 96 -18.96 22.96 3.80
N ASN A 97 -19.97 22.12 3.59
CA ASN A 97 -20.82 21.58 4.66
C ASN A 97 -19.98 21.01 5.82
N THR A 98 -18.99 20.17 5.49
CA THR A 98 -18.09 19.56 6.48
C THR A 98 -17.31 20.62 7.25
N THR A 99 -16.66 21.57 6.55
CA THR A 99 -15.89 22.62 7.23
C THR A 99 -16.77 23.47 8.14
N SER A 100 -18.00 23.80 7.72
CA SER A 100 -18.91 24.64 8.50
C SER A 100 -19.39 23.95 9.77
N LEU A 101 -19.73 22.66 9.71
CA LEU A 101 -20.14 21.90 10.89
C LEU A 101 -18.98 21.71 11.88
N LEU A 102 -17.76 21.50 11.39
CA LEU A 102 -16.58 21.40 12.25
C LEU A 102 -16.17 22.74 12.86
N VAL A 103 -16.35 23.84 12.12
CA VAL A 103 -16.20 25.20 12.65
C VAL A 103 -17.23 25.44 13.74
N LEU A 104 -18.51 25.12 13.51
CA LEU A 104 -19.56 25.24 14.52
C LEU A 104 -19.17 24.49 15.81
N SER A 105 -18.90 23.19 15.69
CA SER A 105 -18.61 22.33 16.85
C SER A 105 -17.37 22.77 17.63
N THR A 106 -16.37 23.32 16.94
CA THR A 106 -15.17 23.88 17.58
C THR A 106 -15.49 25.20 18.27
N LEU A 107 -16.14 26.13 17.56
CA LEU A 107 -16.33 27.50 18.05
C LEU A 107 -17.35 27.61 19.18
N LEU A 108 -18.36 26.72 19.24
CA LEU A 108 -19.33 26.69 20.35
C LEU A 108 -18.66 26.49 21.72
N THR A 109 -17.45 25.93 21.77
CA THR A 109 -16.68 25.77 23.00
C THR A 109 -15.83 27.00 23.36
N VAL A 110 -15.75 27.99 22.46
CA VAL A 110 -14.84 29.14 22.55
C VAL A 110 -15.57 30.47 22.66
N ALA A 111 -16.64 30.67 21.88
CA ALA A 111 -17.40 31.91 21.82
C ALA A 111 -18.89 31.65 21.55
N GLN A 112 -19.75 32.60 21.93
CA GLN A 112 -21.19 32.50 21.69
C GLN A 112 -21.57 32.98 20.28
N PRO A 113 -22.37 32.21 19.53
CA PRO A 113 -22.89 32.64 18.23
C PRO A 113 -23.53 34.04 18.26
N GLY A 114 -23.38 34.78 17.16
CA GLY A 114 -23.93 36.14 17.01
C GLY A 114 -23.11 37.26 17.68
N THR A 115 -22.03 36.93 18.39
CA THR A 115 -21.12 37.93 18.98
C THR A 115 -19.96 38.30 18.04
N PRO A 116 -19.35 39.50 18.18
CA PRO A 116 -18.13 39.86 17.46
C PRO A 116 -16.97 38.88 17.73
N ASP A 117 -16.86 38.37 18.96
CA ASP A 117 -15.82 37.42 19.35
C ASP A 117 -15.95 36.09 18.58
N TYR A 118 -17.17 35.66 18.26
CA TYR A 118 -17.41 34.47 17.45
C TYR A 118 -16.89 34.63 16.02
N LEU A 119 -17.10 35.80 15.40
CA LEU A 119 -16.56 36.15 14.09
C LEU A 119 -15.03 36.16 14.10
N VAL A 120 -14.43 36.80 15.11
CA VAL A 120 -12.97 36.85 15.27
C VAL A 120 -12.40 35.45 15.49
N ALA A 121 -13.03 34.62 16.30
CA ALA A 121 -12.61 33.23 16.53
C ALA A 121 -12.69 32.38 15.26
N ALA A 122 -13.74 32.55 14.43
CA ALA A 122 -13.88 31.84 13.17
C ALA A 122 -12.78 32.21 12.16
N ALA A 123 -12.49 33.50 12.04
CA ALA A 123 -11.43 34.00 11.17
C ALA A 123 -10.03 33.59 11.69
N MET A 124 -9.82 33.63 13.01
CA MET A 124 -8.58 33.17 13.64
C MET A 124 -8.37 31.66 13.44
N MET A 125 -9.43 30.86 13.57
CA MET A 125 -9.41 29.42 13.27
C MET A 125 -8.99 29.17 11.82
N ALA A 126 -9.50 29.96 10.85
CA ALA A 126 -9.11 29.85 9.45
C ALA A 126 -7.60 30.11 9.26
N VAL A 127 -7.04 31.12 9.93
CA VAL A 127 -5.60 31.41 9.89
C VAL A 127 -4.78 30.27 10.48
N ILE A 128 -5.19 29.70 11.63
CA ILE A 128 -4.50 28.56 12.25
C ILE A 128 -4.55 27.33 11.34
N VAL A 129 -5.74 26.98 10.84
CA VAL A 129 -5.94 25.88 9.87
C VAL A 129 -5.06 26.07 8.65
N GLY A 130 -5.06 27.28 8.07
CA GLY A 130 -4.27 27.60 6.89
C GLY A 130 -2.77 27.52 7.15
N SER A 131 -2.31 27.96 8.32
CA SER A 131 -0.91 27.86 8.75
C SER A 131 -0.47 26.41 8.89
N ILE A 132 -1.29 25.54 9.50
CA ILE A 132 -1.00 24.11 9.61
C ILE A 132 -0.87 23.47 8.22
N ARG A 133 -1.83 23.72 7.32
CA ARG A 133 -1.81 23.16 5.96
C ARG A 133 -0.61 23.66 5.14
N LEU A 134 -0.28 24.95 5.26
CA LEU A 134 0.90 25.53 4.64
C LEU A 134 2.17 24.83 5.13
N LEU A 135 2.34 24.69 6.46
CA LEU A 135 3.48 24.00 7.05
C LEU A 135 3.58 22.54 6.58
N MET A 136 2.46 21.82 6.48
CA MET A 136 2.44 20.45 5.96
C MET A 136 2.89 20.38 4.49
N GLY A 137 2.48 21.36 3.66
CA GLY A 137 2.92 21.47 2.27
C GLY A 137 4.42 21.76 2.15
N LEU A 138 4.93 22.69 2.96
CA LEU A 138 6.36 23.03 3.02
C LEU A 138 7.22 21.86 3.55
N ALA A 139 6.68 21.07 4.48
CA ALA A 139 7.29 19.84 4.99
C ALA A 139 7.16 18.65 4.02
N ARG A 140 6.55 18.84 2.84
CA ARG A 140 6.35 17.84 1.79
C ARG A 140 5.57 16.60 2.22
N LEU A 141 4.60 16.77 3.12
CA LEU A 141 3.76 15.67 3.63
C LEU A 141 2.69 15.18 2.63
N GLY A 142 2.62 15.75 1.42
CA GLY A 142 1.72 15.34 0.36
C GLY A 142 1.96 13.92 -0.17
N VAL A 143 3.09 13.30 0.16
CA VAL A 143 3.37 11.88 -0.12
C VAL A 143 2.33 10.95 0.51
N LEU A 144 1.72 11.35 1.64
CA LEU A 144 0.70 10.58 2.34
C LEU A 144 -0.58 10.40 1.49
N VAL A 145 -0.82 11.27 0.51
CA VAL A 145 -1.97 11.16 -0.41
C VAL A 145 -1.75 10.05 -1.44
N ASN A 146 -0.50 9.58 -1.66
CA ASN A 146 -0.23 8.51 -2.63
C ASN A 146 -0.73 7.14 -2.18
N PHE A 147 -1.15 6.99 -0.92
CA PHE A 147 -1.76 5.75 -0.42
C PHE A 147 -3.25 5.61 -0.77
N VAL A 148 -3.85 6.62 -1.41
CA VAL A 148 -5.21 6.54 -1.95
C VAL A 148 -5.16 5.83 -3.31
N SER A 149 -5.65 4.59 -3.37
CA SER A 149 -5.71 3.82 -4.62
C SER A 149 -6.83 4.31 -5.56
N ASP A 150 -6.70 4.03 -6.84
CA ASP A 150 -7.70 4.41 -7.85
C ASP A 150 -9.09 3.83 -7.54
N SER A 151 -9.14 2.61 -6.97
CA SER A 151 -10.38 1.98 -6.52
C SER A 151 -11.08 2.76 -5.40
N VAL A 152 -10.33 3.35 -4.47
CA VAL A 152 -10.89 4.24 -3.44
C VAL A 152 -11.48 5.48 -4.10
N ILE A 153 -10.76 6.08 -5.05
CA ILE A 153 -11.19 7.34 -5.67
C ILE A 153 -12.44 7.13 -6.53
N ILE A 154 -12.49 6.06 -7.32
CA ILE A 154 -13.65 5.72 -8.14
C ILE A 154 -14.85 5.37 -7.24
N GLY A 155 -14.64 4.62 -6.16
CA GLY A 155 -15.69 4.34 -5.18
C GLY A 155 -16.20 5.62 -4.49
N LEU A 156 -15.30 6.51 -4.08
CA LEU A 156 -15.61 7.79 -3.45
C LEU A 156 -16.40 8.70 -4.38
N THR A 157 -15.99 8.83 -5.64
CA THR A 157 -16.69 9.67 -6.63
C THR A 157 -18.09 9.15 -6.96
N ALA A 158 -18.25 7.83 -7.07
CA ALA A 158 -19.56 7.22 -7.26
C ALA A 158 -20.47 7.43 -6.04
N GLY A 159 -19.95 7.20 -4.83
CA GLY A 159 -20.66 7.45 -3.58
C GLY A 159 -21.05 8.92 -3.40
N ALA A 160 -20.12 9.85 -3.66
CA ALA A 160 -20.37 11.28 -3.60
C ALA A 160 -21.42 11.73 -4.64
N GLY A 161 -21.37 11.17 -5.85
CA GLY A 161 -22.40 11.41 -6.87
C GLY A 161 -23.79 10.99 -6.39
N LEU A 162 -23.92 9.78 -5.84
CA LEU A 162 -25.19 9.31 -5.27
C LEU A 162 -25.68 10.17 -4.10
N LEU A 163 -24.77 10.55 -3.19
CA LEU A 163 -25.09 11.41 -2.04
C LEU A 163 -25.56 12.80 -2.47
N ILE A 164 -24.85 13.42 -3.42
CA ILE A 164 -25.25 14.72 -3.99
C ILE A 164 -26.63 14.60 -4.62
N PHE A 165 -26.86 13.56 -5.44
CA PHE A 165 -28.14 13.34 -6.11
C PHE A 165 -29.30 13.22 -5.11
N ALA A 166 -29.15 12.42 -4.06
CA ALA A 166 -30.17 12.27 -3.00
C ALA A 166 -30.43 13.59 -2.25
N ASN A 167 -29.37 14.33 -1.91
CA ASN A 167 -29.49 15.62 -1.22
C ASN A 167 -30.14 16.71 -2.07
N GLN A 168 -30.12 16.59 -3.41
CA GLN A 168 -30.82 17.52 -4.29
C GLN A 168 -32.31 17.22 -4.46
N LEU A 169 -32.76 16.00 -4.15
CA LEU A 169 -34.14 15.57 -4.40
C LEU A 169 -35.16 16.44 -3.66
N LYS A 170 -34.86 16.81 -2.41
CA LYS A 170 -35.72 17.71 -1.62
C LYS A 170 -35.86 19.11 -2.22
N HIS A 171 -34.83 19.62 -2.87
CA HIS A 171 -34.86 20.94 -3.52
C HIS A 171 -35.62 20.89 -4.85
N LEU A 172 -35.54 19.76 -5.57
CA LEU A 172 -36.31 19.52 -6.78
C LEU A 172 -37.82 19.39 -6.48
N LEU A 173 -38.16 18.64 -5.42
CA LEU A 173 -39.53 18.40 -4.98
C LEU A 173 -40.12 19.56 -4.15
N ARG A 174 -39.27 20.50 -3.70
CA ARG A 174 -39.59 21.58 -2.75
C ARG A 174 -40.17 21.04 -1.44
N LEU A 175 -39.44 20.11 -0.82
CA LEU A 175 -39.74 19.58 0.51
C LEU A 175 -38.90 20.33 1.55
N ASP A 176 -39.54 20.81 2.61
CA ASP A 176 -38.88 21.47 3.74
C ASP A 176 -38.29 20.43 4.69
N LEU A 177 -37.20 19.80 4.26
CA LEU A 177 -36.48 18.78 5.01
C LEU A 177 -35.12 19.29 5.51
N PRO A 178 -34.69 18.92 6.73
CA PRO A 178 -33.37 19.27 7.25
C PRO A 178 -32.25 18.70 6.36
N ASN A 179 -31.07 19.30 6.42
CA ASN A 179 -29.88 18.73 5.79
C ASN A 179 -29.40 17.54 6.62
N SER A 180 -29.16 16.39 5.98
CA SER A 180 -28.58 15.21 6.62
C SER A 180 -27.29 14.83 5.89
N PRO A 181 -26.20 14.50 6.62
CA PRO A 181 -25.01 13.93 6.02
C PRO A 181 -25.21 12.45 5.61
N TYR A 182 -26.27 11.79 6.08
CA TYR A 182 -26.52 10.36 5.88
C TYR A 182 -27.46 10.10 4.70
N PHE A 183 -26.99 9.34 3.71
CA PHE A 183 -27.71 9.05 2.47
C PHE A 183 -29.09 8.41 2.70
N PHE A 184 -29.13 7.34 3.50
CA PHE A 184 -30.36 6.56 3.70
C PHE A 184 -31.43 7.36 4.47
N VAL A 185 -31.02 8.19 5.42
CA VAL A 185 -31.92 9.09 6.15
C VAL A 185 -32.54 10.09 5.17
N THR A 186 -31.72 10.72 4.32
CA THR A 186 -32.21 11.65 3.30
C THR A 186 -33.19 10.96 2.35
N LEU A 187 -32.87 9.76 1.85
CA LEU A 187 -33.73 9.04 0.91
C LEU A 187 -35.07 8.68 1.55
N TRP A 188 -35.04 8.15 2.77
CA TRP A 188 -36.24 7.81 3.53
C TRP A 188 -37.15 9.03 3.76
N GLN A 189 -36.58 10.14 4.21
CA GLN A 189 -37.33 11.39 4.44
C GLN A 189 -37.99 11.92 3.15
N ASN A 190 -37.31 11.82 2.00
CA ASN A 190 -37.88 12.23 0.71
C ASN A 190 -39.05 11.34 0.29
N VAL A 191 -38.94 10.02 0.51
CA VAL A 191 -40.02 9.07 0.18
C VAL A 191 -41.25 9.29 1.07
N GLU A 192 -41.03 9.48 2.37
CA GLU A 192 -42.09 9.73 3.35
C GLU A 192 -42.90 11.00 3.02
N HIS A 193 -42.22 12.05 2.55
CA HIS A 193 -42.84 13.35 2.27
C HIS A 193 -43.21 13.56 0.80
N LEU A 194 -43.17 12.50 -0.02
CA LEU A 194 -43.37 12.61 -1.47
C LEU A 194 -44.74 13.19 -1.84
N GLN A 195 -45.76 13.00 -0.99
CA GLN A 195 -47.10 13.54 -1.19
C GLN A 195 -47.17 15.08 -1.08
N HIS A 196 -46.20 15.72 -0.41
CA HIS A 196 -46.11 17.17 -0.23
C HIS A 196 -45.34 17.89 -1.36
N THR A 197 -45.11 17.20 -2.49
CA THR A 197 -44.36 17.73 -3.62
C THR A 197 -45.06 18.94 -4.25
N HIS A 198 -44.29 20.02 -4.48
CA HIS A 198 -44.79 21.18 -5.20
C HIS A 198 -44.64 21.01 -6.72
N GLY A 199 -45.75 20.77 -7.43
CA GLY A 199 -45.76 20.45 -8.85
C GLY A 199 -45.03 21.45 -9.75
N LEU A 200 -45.20 22.76 -9.51
CA LEU A 200 -44.55 23.79 -10.32
C LEU A 200 -43.02 23.79 -10.14
N SER A 201 -42.53 23.52 -8.92
CA SER A 201 -41.09 23.37 -8.66
C SER A 201 -40.51 22.14 -9.35
N LEU A 202 -41.25 21.03 -9.35
CA LEU A 202 -40.85 19.81 -10.04
C LEU A 202 -40.78 20.02 -11.56
N ILE A 203 -41.80 20.62 -12.18
CA ILE A 203 -41.84 20.90 -13.62
C ILE A 203 -40.68 21.82 -14.02
N LEU A 204 -40.44 22.90 -13.26
CA LEU A 204 -39.35 23.84 -13.54
C LEU A 204 -37.98 23.16 -13.41
N GLY A 205 -37.78 22.32 -12.40
CA GLY A 205 -36.54 21.57 -12.22
C GLY A 205 -36.30 20.51 -13.29
N LEU A 206 -37.32 19.72 -13.65
CA LEU A 206 -37.23 18.71 -14.70
C LEU A 206 -37.03 19.34 -16.08
N SER A 207 -37.67 20.47 -16.37
CA SER A 207 -37.44 21.20 -17.62
C SER A 207 -36.03 21.80 -17.68
N ALA A 208 -35.47 22.28 -16.57
CA ALA A 208 -34.07 22.68 -16.50
C ALA A 208 -33.12 21.50 -16.79
N ILE A 209 -33.35 20.32 -16.18
CA ILE A 209 -32.57 19.10 -16.48
C ILE A 209 -32.69 18.74 -17.97
N GLY A 210 -33.91 18.71 -18.50
CA GLY A 210 -34.18 18.43 -19.91
C GLY A 210 -33.44 19.38 -20.85
N LEU A 211 -33.46 20.68 -20.55
CA LEU A 211 -32.74 21.71 -21.30
C LEU A 211 -31.22 21.49 -21.26
N ILE A 212 -30.66 21.20 -20.08
CA ILE A 212 -29.21 20.93 -19.94
C ILE A 212 -28.81 19.73 -20.81
N LEU A 213 -29.57 18.63 -20.76
CA LEU A 213 -29.29 17.42 -21.53
C LEU A 213 -29.50 17.63 -23.03
N ALA A 214 -30.53 18.40 -23.42
CA ALA A 214 -30.79 18.75 -24.80
C ALA A 214 -29.66 19.61 -25.39
N VAL A 215 -29.24 20.67 -24.69
CA VAL A 215 -28.11 21.51 -25.11
C VAL A 215 -26.83 20.67 -25.24
N ARG A 216 -26.54 19.81 -24.25
CA ARG A 216 -25.36 18.94 -24.29
C ARG A 216 -25.36 17.97 -25.47
N ARG A 217 -26.53 17.48 -25.90
CA ARG A 217 -26.66 16.62 -27.08
C ARG A 217 -26.55 17.40 -28.39
N LEU A 218 -27.13 18.59 -28.47
CA LEU A 218 -27.16 19.39 -29.71
C LEU A 218 -25.83 20.09 -29.96
N ASN A 219 -25.24 20.68 -28.91
CA ASN A 219 -23.94 21.31 -28.98
C ASN A 219 -23.21 21.23 -27.62
N PRO A 220 -22.23 20.32 -27.46
CA PRO A 220 -21.51 20.15 -26.21
C PRO A 220 -20.63 21.34 -25.82
N THR A 221 -20.41 22.31 -26.72
CA THR A 221 -19.64 23.52 -26.41
C THR A 221 -20.46 24.61 -25.74
N LEU A 222 -21.80 24.49 -25.72
CA LEU A 222 -22.68 25.47 -25.09
C LEU A 222 -22.89 25.15 -23.60
N PRO A 223 -22.92 26.17 -22.71
CA PRO A 223 -23.06 25.98 -21.28
C PRO A 223 -24.53 25.72 -20.90
N GLY A 224 -25.01 24.49 -21.12
CA GLY A 224 -26.40 24.12 -20.88
C GLY A 224 -26.92 24.47 -19.47
N SER A 225 -26.07 24.32 -18.44
CA SER A 225 -26.39 24.70 -17.05
C SER A 225 -26.65 26.19 -16.89
N LEU A 226 -25.80 27.05 -17.47
CA LEU A 226 -25.96 28.51 -17.42
C LEU A 226 -27.22 28.95 -18.18
N MET A 227 -27.47 28.35 -19.35
CA MET A 227 -28.69 28.61 -20.13
C MET A 227 -29.95 28.25 -19.34
N ALA A 228 -29.97 27.11 -18.66
CA ALA A 228 -31.09 26.68 -17.83
C ALA A 228 -31.34 27.62 -16.65
N ILE A 229 -30.28 28.05 -15.97
CA ILE A 229 -30.36 29.05 -14.89
C ILE A 229 -30.96 30.36 -15.40
N ILE A 230 -30.42 30.91 -16.50
CA ILE A 230 -30.87 32.21 -17.04
C ILE A 230 -32.34 32.11 -17.48
N ALA A 231 -32.69 31.07 -18.25
CA ALA A 231 -34.05 30.87 -18.72
C ALA A 231 -35.04 30.74 -17.56
N ALA A 232 -34.72 29.94 -16.55
CA ALA A 232 -35.61 29.75 -15.42
C ALA A 232 -35.70 31.01 -14.54
N THR A 233 -34.60 31.74 -14.31
CA THR A 233 -34.62 33.01 -13.59
C THR A 233 -35.50 34.03 -14.30
N LEU A 234 -35.41 34.11 -15.63
CA LEU A 234 -36.27 34.97 -16.44
C LEU A 234 -37.74 34.57 -16.32
N LEU A 235 -38.07 33.28 -16.40
CA LEU A 235 -39.44 32.80 -16.22
C LEU A 235 -39.99 33.14 -14.83
N VAL A 236 -39.20 32.95 -13.77
CA VAL A 236 -39.62 33.30 -12.41
C VAL A 236 -39.86 34.79 -12.26
N ALA A 237 -38.97 35.63 -12.79
CA ALA A 237 -39.12 37.08 -12.74
C ALA A 237 -40.33 37.59 -13.55
N LEU A 238 -40.55 37.08 -14.77
CA LEU A 238 -41.63 37.52 -15.65
C LEU A 238 -43.01 37.08 -15.16
N PHE A 239 -43.14 35.83 -14.72
CA PHE A 239 -44.42 35.26 -14.27
C PHE A 239 -44.64 35.39 -12.76
N LYS A 240 -43.70 36.00 -12.03
CA LYS A 240 -43.73 36.16 -10.56
C LYS A 240 -43.98 34.83 -9.84
N LEU A 241 -43.27 33.79 -10.28
CA LEU A 241 -43.47 32.42 -9.78
C LEU A 241 -43.03 32.28 -8.31
N ASP A 242 -42.19 33.20 -7.82
CA ASP A 242 -41.85 33.36 -6.39
C ASP A 242 -43.10 33.55 -5.54
N ARG A 243 -44.09 34.31 -6.03
CA ARG A 243 -45.38 34.52 -5.34
C ARG A 243 -46.30 33.31 -5.38
N GLN A 244 -46.02 32.34 -6.25
CA GLN A 244 -46.76 31.07 -6.34
C GLN A 244 -46.11 29.99 -5.47
N GLY A 245 -45.28 30.40 -4.50
CA GLY A 245 -44.60 29.54 -3.55
C GLY A 245 -43.22 29.08 -4.00
N LEU A 246 -42.77 29.36 -5.22
CA LEU A 246 -41.45 28.89 -5.64
C LEU A 246 -40.33 29.47 -4.76
N VAL A 247 -39.47 28.60 -4.21
CA VAL A 247 -38.37 29.04 -3.34
C VAL A 247 -37.20 29.54 -4.19
N ILE A 248 -36.91 30.84 -4.04
CA ILE A 248 -35.79 31.53 -4.69
C ILE A 248 -34.59 31.68 -3.74
N LEU A 249 -33.50 32.27 -4.24
CA LEU A 249 -32.28 32.50 -3.45
C LEU A 249 -32.51 33.51 -2.33
N GLY A 250 -33.21 34.62 -2.62
CA GLY A 250 -33.50 35.70 -1.68
C GLY A 250 -32.46 36.82 -1.68
N GLU A 251 -32.63 37.80 -0.79
CA GLU A 251 -31.75 38.98 -0.72
C GLU A 251 -30.30 38.59 -0.43
N LEU A 252 -29.39 39.16 -1.22
CA LEU A 252 -27.95 38.97 -1.06
C LEU A 252 -27.35 40.19 -0.34
N PRO A 253 -26.42 39.97 0.59
CA PRO A 253 -25.73 41.08 1.23
C PRO A 253 -24.81 41.80 0.24
N HIS A 254 -24.56 43.08 0.49
CA HIS A 254 -23.74 43.95 -0.38
C HIS A 254 -22.47 44.40 0.36
N GLY A 255 -21.31 44.40 -0.31
CA GLY A 255 -20.07 44.92 0.25
C GLY A 255 -18.81 44.14 -0.16
N LEU A 256 -17.66 44.83 -0.19
CA LEU A 256 -16.37 44.17 -0.39
C LEU A 256 -15.96 43.41 0.88
N PRO A 257 -15.24 42.26 0.79
CA PRO A 257 -14.68 41.58 1.95
C PRO A 257 -13.75 42.53 2.73
N PRO A 258 -14.12 42.96 3.96
CA PRO A 258 -13.28 43.87 4.72
C PRO A 258 -12.13 43.12 5.38
N LEU A 259 -11.01 43.81 5.61
CA LEU A 259 -9.94 43.28 6.45
C LEU A 259 -10.42 43.21 7.90
N LEU A 260 -10.24 42.06 8.53
CA LEU A 260 -10.57 41.86 9.94
C LEU A 260 -9.28 41.98 10.78
N PRO A 261 -9.20 42.89 11.77
CA PRO A 261 -8.06 42.95 12.68
C PRO A 261 -8.09 41.72 13.59
N LEU A 262 -7.16 40.79 13.38
CA LEU A 262 -7.07 39.55 14.15
C LEU A 262 -6.11 39.69 15.34
N PRO A 263 -6.45 39.14 16.52
CA PRO A 263 -5.57 39.12 17.68
C PRO A 263 -4.51 38.02 17.54
N LEU A 264 -3.59 38.17 16.58
CA LEU A 264 -2.56 37.16 16.24
C LEU A 264 -1.63 36.82 17.41
N ALA A 265 -1.53 37.67 18.43
CA ALA A 265 -0.71 37.48 19.62
C ALA A 265 -1.50 36.94 20.84
N ASP A 266 -2.80 36.69 20.73
CA ASP A 266 -3.60 36.12 21.82
C ASP A 266 -3.35 34.60 21.93
N ILE A 267 -2.35 34.26 22.74
CA ILE A 267 -1.96 32.87 23.01
C ILE A 267 -3.12 32.07 23.63
N GLY A 268 -3.97 32.71 24.44
CA GLY A 268 -5.11 32.05 25.08
C GLY A 268 -6.16 31.59 24.08
N LEU A 269 -6.51 32.46 23.12
CA LEU A 269 -7.41 32.11 22.03
C LEU A 269 -6.79 31.04 21.10
N ILE A 270 -5.50 31.17 20.76
CA ILE A 270 -4.80 30.19 19.93
C ILE A 270 -4.84 28.81 20.57
N GLN A 271 -4.53 28.69 21.86
CA GLN A 271 -4.54 27.40 22.58
C GLN A 271 -5.94 26.76 22.57
N LYS A 272 -7.00 27.54 22.80
CA LYS A 272 -8.39 27.06 22.76
C LYS A 272 -8.76 26.52 21.37
N LEU A 273 -8.30 27.18 20.31
CA LEU A 273 -8.63 26.81 18.93
C LEU A 273 -7.72 25.72 18.35
N LEU A 274 -6.53 25.48 18.92
CA LEU A 274 -5.48 24.68 18.29
C LEU A 274 -5.91 23.23 18.00
N VAL A 275 -6.56 22.56 18.96
CA VAL A 275 -6.96 21.15 18.82
C VAL A 275 -8.00 21.00 17.72
N GLY A 276 -9.08 21.81 17.78
CA GLY A 276 -10.12 21.81 16.75
C GLY A 276 -9.57 22.20 15.39
N SER A 277 -8.75 23.25 15.32
CA SER A 277 -8.10 23.69 14.08
C SER A 277 -7.22 22.61 13.46
N THR A 278 -6.50 21.83 14.28
CA THR A 278 -5.68 20.72 13.78
C THR A 278 -6.54 19.63 13.14
N ALA A 279 -7.64 19.25 13.79
CA ALA A 279 -8.59 18.29 13.23
C ALA A 279 -9.18 18.80 11.90
N VAL A 280 -9.64 20.04 11.85
CA VAL A 280 -10.20 20.65 10.63
C VAL A 280 -9.14 20.79 9.53
N ALA A 281 -7.89 21.09 9.89
CA ALA A 281 -6.78 21.17 8.94
C ALA A 281 -6.54 19.85 8.24
N VAL A 282 -6.44 18.75 8.99
CA VAL A 282 -6.22 17.39 8.45
C VAL A 282 -7.43 16.92 7.64
N ILE A 283 -8.64 17.03 8.21
CA ILE A 283 -9.87 16.56 7.56
C ILE A 283 -10.11 17.26 6.23
N GLY A 284 -10.06 18.59 6.20
CA GLY A 284 -10.29 19.32 4.95
C GLY A 284 -9.15 19.18 3.94
N LEU A 285 -7.94 18.79 4.36
CA LEU A 285 -6.87 18.38 3.44
C LEU A 285 -7.19 17.06 2.77
N VAL A 286 -7.63 16.06 3.55
CA VAL A 286 -8.08 14.77 3.01
C VAL A 286 -9.24 14.98 2.03
N GLU A 287 -10.21 15.83 2.38
CA GLU A 287 -11.33 16.20 1.50
C GLU A 287 -10.82 16.85 0.20
N ALA A 288 -10.06 17.95 0.28
CA ALA A 288 -9.59 18.71 -0.89
C ALA A 288 -8.74 17.85 -1.84
N THR A 289 -7.81 17.07 -1.29
CA THR A 289 -6.87 16.23 -2.07
C THR A 289 -7.59 15.06 -2.74
N SER A 290 -8.57 14.45 -2.08
CA SER A 290 -9.38 13.37 -2.64
C SER A 290 -10.24 13.86 -3.79
N ILE A 291 -10.86 15.04 -3.64
CA ILE A 291 -11.63 15.69 -4.72
C ILE A 291 -10.72 16.06 -5.89
N ALA A 292 -9.57 16.68 -5.60
CA ALA A 292 -8.62 17.07 -6.63
C ALA A 292 -8.15 15.86 -7.45
N ARG A 293 -7.83 14.74 -6.78
CA ARG A 293 -7.39 13.51 -7.42
C ARG A 293 -8.52 12.83 -8.20
N ALA A 294 -9.72 12.78 -7.63
CA ALA A 294 -10.93 12.31 -8.29
C ALA A 294 -11.19 12.99 -9.63
N ILE A 295 -11.11 14.31 -9.65
CA ILE A 295 -11.32 15.08 -10.88
C ILE A 295 -10.10 14.96 -11.79
N ALA A 296 -8.89 14.87 -11.22
CA ALA A 296 -7.68 14.73 -12.02
C ALA A 296 -7.61 13.44 -12.83
N ILE A 297 -8.09 12.32 -12.28
CA ILE A 297 -8.20 11.07 -13.03
C ILE A 297 -9.12 11.24 -14.26
N LYS A 298 -10.22 11.98 -14.11
CA LYS A 298 -11.16 12.24 -15.21
C LYS A 298 -10.66 13.28 -16.21
N SER A 299 -9.95 14.31 -15.76
CA SER A 299 -9.44 15.36 -16.62
C SER A 299 -8.07 15.04 -17.25
N GLY A 300 -7.36 14.04 -16.73
CA GLY A 300 -6.00 13.70 -17.14
C GLY A 300 -4.93 14.69 -16.67
N GLN A 301 -5.25 15.60 -15.74
CA GLN A 301 -4.27 16.56 -15.20
C GLN A 301 -3.30 15.87 -14.22
N SER A 302 -2.07 16.38 -14.14
CA SER A 302 -1.13 16.02 -13.09
C SER A 302 -1.41 16.82 -11.81
N LEU A 303 -1.41 16.17 -10.65
CA LEU A 303 -1.60 16.81 -9.35
C LEU A 303 -0.34 16.70 -8.50
N ASP A 304 0.16 17.84 -8.02
CA ASP A 304 1.16 17.92 -6.95
C ASP A 304 0.46 18.16 -5.61
N SER A 305 0.43 17.13 -4.76
CA SER A 305 -0.19 17.22 -3.44
C SER A 305 0.43 18.31 -2.56
N ASN A 306 1.75 18.51 -2.59
CA ASN A 306 2.40 19.51 -1.72
C ASN A 306 1.99 20.92 -2.12
N GLN A 307 1.96 21.19 -3.42
CA GLN A 307 1.47 22.46 -3.93
C GLN A 307 -0.02 22.67 -3.60
N GLU A 308 -0.83 21.62 -3.68
CA GLU A 308 -2.23 21.71 -3.26
C GLU A 308 -2.34 22.07 -1.76
N PHE A 309 -1.50 21.50 -0.89
CA PHE A 309 -1.49 21.83 0.54
C PHE A 309 -1.13 23.31 0.76
N VAL A 310 -0.14 23.83 0.04
CA VAL A 310 0.24 25.26 0.06
C VAL A 310 -0.94 26.13 -0.38
N GLY A 311 -1.60 25.80 -1.49
CA GLY A 311 -2.77 26.52 -1.99
C GLY A 311 -3.93 26.54 -1.00
N GLN A 312 -4.28 25.39 -0.42
CA GLN A 312 -5.31 25.28 0.61
C GLN A 312 -4.95 26.06 1.88
N GLY A 313 -3.66 26.06 2.26
CA GLY A 313 -3.15 26.81 3.40
C GLY A 313 -3.29 28.31 3.21
N LEU A 314 -2.79 28.83 2.09
CA LEU A 314 -2.88 30.25 1.74
C LEU A 314 -4.33 30.71 1.57
N ALA A 315 -5.20 29.87 0.98
CA ALA A 315 -6.62 30.19 0.83
C ALA A 315 -7.32 30.39 2.18
N ASN A 316 -6.98 29.58 3.18
CA ASN A 316 -7.53 29.69 4.53
C ASN A 316 -6.99 30.92 5.28
N ILE A 317 -5.69 31.18 5.20
CA ILE A 317 -5.07 32.39 5.78
C ILE A 317 -5.73 33.63 5.20
N ALA A 318 -5.81 33.71 3.87
CA ALA A 318 -6.44 34.84 3.19
C ALA A 318 -7.92 34.96 3.57
N SER A 319 -8.68 33.86 3.60
CA SER A 319 -10.09 33.90 3.99
C SER A 319 -10.28 34.48 5.39
N GLY A 320 -9.49 34.07 6.38
CA GLY A 320 -9.54 34.63 7.73
C GLY A 320 -9.21 36.13 7.78
N LEU A 321 -8.20 36.58 7.02
CA LEU A 321 -7.83 38.01 6.97
C LEU A 321 -8.91 38.90 6.34
N PHE A 322 -9.70 38.36 5.41
CA PHE A 322 -10.76 39.08 4.69
C PHE A 322 -12.17 38.78 5.23
N SER A 323 -12.30 38.59 6.56
CA SER A 323 -13.59 38.38 7.26
C SER A 323 -14.37 37.13 6.81
N GLY A 324 -13.68 36.15 6.22
CA GLY A 324 -14.18 34.81 5.96
C GLY A 324 -13.86 33.85 7.11
N TYR A 325 -14.13 32.57 6.88
CA TYR A 325 -13.83 31.48 7.81
C TYR A 325 -13.15 30.32 7.07
N THR A 326 -12.92 29.23 7.78
CA THR A 326 -12.23 28.04 7.27
C THR A 326 -12.86 27.50 5.98
N CYS A 327 -12.03 27.17 4.99
CA CYS A 327 -12.44 26.68 3.68
C CYS A 327 -11.78 25.34 3.32
N ALA A 328 -12.39 24.62 2.38
CA ALA A 328 -11.87 23.38 1.78
C ALA A 328 -12.32 23.23 0.32
N GLY A 329 -11.90 22.13 -0.33
CA GLY A 329 -12.35 21.78 -1.68
C GLY A 329 -13.78 21.27 -1.71
N SER A 330 -14.56 21.60 -2.74
CA SER A 330 -15.95 21.13 -2.89
C SER A 330 -16.13 20.18 -4.08
N PHE A 331 -16.67 18.97 -3.85
CA PHE A 331 -17.01 18.03 -4.93
C PHE A 331 -17.99 18.66 -5.92
N THR A 332 -19.03 19.31 -5.42
CA THR A 332 -20.10 19.88 -6.23
C THR A 332 -19.58 21.01 -7.12
N ARG A 333 -18.88 22.00 -6.55
CA ARG A 333 -18.37 23.14 -7.34
C ARG A 333 -17.29 22.72 -8.32
N SER A 334 -16.39 21.84 -7.89
CA SER A 334 -15.30 21.35 -8.75
C SER A 334 -15.82 20.45 -9.88
N GLY A 335 -16.84 19.64 -9.61
CA GLY A 335 -17.54 18.84 -10.62
C GLY A 335 -18.26 19.71 -11.65
N VAL A 336 -18.94 20.77 -11.22
CA VAL A 336 -19.57 21.75 -12.12
C VAL A 336 -18.52 22.48 -12.95
N ASN A 337 -17.40 22.89 -12.34
CA ASN A 337 -16.29 23.54 -13.03
C ASN A 337 -15.70 22.64 -14.14
N PHE A 338 -15.47 21.37 -13.83
CA PHE A 338 -15.02 20.37 -14.80
C PHE A 338 -16.06 20.14 -15.90
N ALA A 339 -17.34 19.94 -15.55
CA ALA A 339 -18.42 19.69 -16.50
C ALA A 339 -18.70 20.89 -17.42
N ALA A 340 -18.47 22.11 -16.95
CA ALA A 340 -18.60 23.33 -17.72
C ALA A 340 -17.41 23.58 -18.67
N GLY A 341 -16.39 22.70 -18.65
CA GLY A 341 -15.28 22.73 -19.61
C GLY A 341 -14.15 23.68 -19.26
N ALA A 342 -13.97 24.02 -17.98
CA ALA A 342 -12.80 24.77 -17.53
C ALA A 342 -11.51 24.11 -18.00
N ARG A 343 -10.51 24.90 -18.40
CA ARG A 343 -9.24 24.38 -18.91
C ARG A 343 -8.06 24.79 -18.05
N THR A 344 -8.16 25.89 -17.35
CA THR A 344 -7.07 26.42 -16.53
C THR A 344 -7.53 26.75 -15.10
N PRO A 345 -6.60 26.85 -14.14
CA PRO A 345 -6.94 27.28 -12.78
C PRO A 345 -7.60 28.67 -12.74
N LEU A 346 -7.39 29.52 -13.78
CA LEU A 346 -8.02 30.84 -13.84
C LEU A 346 -9.55 30.77 -13.93
N ALA A 347 -10.15 29.64 -14.31
CA ALA A 347 -11.61 29.47 -14.20
C ALA A 347 -12.12 29.67 -12.75
N ASN A 348 -11.36 29.21 -11.76
CA ASN A 348 -11.70 29.40 -10.34
C ASN A 348 -11.41 30.83 -9.85
N VAL A 349 -10.35 31.48 -10.36
CA VAL A 349 -10.09 32.91 -10.10
C VAL A 349 -11.24 33.76 -10.64
N LEU A 350 -11.61 33.52 -11.90
CA LEU A 350 -12.73 34.19 -12.56
C LEU A 350 -14.04 33.91 -11.81
N ALA A 351 -14.25 32.70 -11.27
CA ALA A 351 -15.44 32.41 -10.48
C ALA A 351 -15.52 33.25 -9.21
N GLY A 352 -14.42 33.39 -8.47
CA GLY A 352 -14.37 34.29 -7.31
C GLY A 352 -14.65 35.75 -7.68
N LEU A 353 -14.10 36.21 -8.80
CA LEU A 353 -14.37 37.56 -9.34
C LEU A 353 -15.82 37.73 -9.81
N VAL A 354 -16.42 36.72 -10.44
CA VAL A 354 -17.82 36.75 -10.85
C VAL A 354 -18.73 36.77 -9.64
N VAL A 355 -18.45 36.00 -8.58
CA VAL A 355 -19.20 36.05 -7.31
C VAL A 355 -19.09 37.45 -6.69
N LEU A 356 -17.90 38.05 -6.68
CA LEU A 356 -17.69 39.42 -6.21
C LEU A 356 -18.49 40.44 -7.04
N LEU A 357 -18.45 40.34 -8.37
CA LEU A 357 -19.23 41.21 -9.26
C LEU A 357 -20.73 40.98 -9.09
N ALA A 358 -21.16 39.73 -8.90
CA ALA A 358 -22.56 39.40 -8.66
C ALA A 358 -23.05 40.04 -7.35
N LEU A 359 -22.23 40.02 -6.31
CA LEU A 359 -22.52 40.64 -5.03
C LEU A 359 -22.59 42.18 -5.08
N LEU A 360 -21.75 42.82 -5.91
CA LEU A 360 -21.71 44.28 -6.02
C LEU A 360 -22.75 44.85 -7.00
N ALA A 361 -23.04 44.16 -8.10
CA ALA A 361 -23.83 44.70 -9.22
C ALA A 361 -25.11 43.92 -9.54
N PHE A 362 -25.15 42.61 -9.26
CA PHE A 362 -26.27 41.74 -9.66
C PHE A 362 -27.05 41.15 -8.49
N ALA A 363 -26.79 41.59 -7.26
CA ALA A 363 -27.50 41.14 -6.06
C ALA A 363 -29.04 41.12 -6.21
N PRO A 364 -29.70 42.18 -6.73
CA PRO A 364 -31.16 42.15 -6.90
C PRO A 364 -31.65 41.15 -7.94
N TYR A 365 -30.84 40.81 -8.95
CA TYR A 365 -31.22 39.85 -9.99
C TYR A 365 -30.94 38.40 -9.58
N ALA A 366 -29.80 38.17 -8.91
CA ALA A 366 -29.42 36.87 -8.40
C ALA A 366 -30.39 36.35 -7.32
N ALA A 367 -31.10 37.26 -6.63
CA ALA A 367 -32.15 36.91 -5.68
C ALA A 367 -33.28 36.03 -6.28
N PHE A 368 -33.56 36.16 -7.58
CA PHE A 368 -34.63 35.43 -8.27
C PHE A 368 -34.24 34.02 -8.74
N ILE A 369 -33.00 33.58 -8.50
CA ILE A 369 -32.53 32.27 -8.95
C ILE A 369 -33.31 31.16 -8.22
N PRO A 370 -33.98 30.24 -8.93
CA PRO A 370 -34.77 29.19 -8.30
C PRO A 370 -33.92 28.06 -7.72
N ARG A 371 -34.21 27.64 -6.48
CA ARG A 371 -33.50 26.51 -5.85
C ARG A 371 -33.67 25.18 -6.61
N THR A 372 -34.83 24.95 -7.21
CA THR A 372 -35.11 23.73 -8.00
C THR A 372 -34.22 23.62 -9.25
N VAL A 373 -33.85 24.75 -9.87
CA VAL A 373 -33.00 24.76 -11.07
C VAL A 373 -31.57 24.44 -10.70
N LEU A 374 -31.09 24.99 -9.57
CA LEU A 374 -29.80 24.62 -9.00
C LEU A 374 -29.74 23.12 -8.70
N ALA A 375 -30.78 22.58 -8.06
CA ALA A 375 -30.88 21.14 -7.80
C ALA A 375 -30.75 20.32 -9.09
N GLY A 376 -31.43 20.73 -10.17
CA GLY A 376 -31.31 20.09 -11.48
C GLY A 376 -29.89 20.13 -12.07
N VAL A 377 -29.22 21.29 -12.02
CA VAL A 377 -27.81 21.42 -12.44
C VAL A 377 -26.90 20.48 -11.65
N LEU A 378 -27.10 20.43 -10.33
CA LEU A 378 -26.30 19.59 -9.44
C LEU A 378 -26.56 18.09 -9.64
N MET A 379 -27.81 17.68 -9.90
CA MET A 379 -28.16 16.30 -10.21
C MET A 379 -27.53 15.82 -11.53
N VAL A 380 -27.54 16.65 -12.58
CA VAL A 380 -26.87 16.32 -13.85
C VAL A 380 -25.36 16.19 -13.66
N THR A 381 -24.76 17.06 -12.85
CA THR A 381 -23.33 17.01 -12.52
C THR A 381 -23.01 15.74 -11.73
N ALA A 382 -23.81 15.43 -10.71
CA ALA A 382 -23.66 14.24 -9.88
C ALA A 382 -23.76 12.93 -10.68
N TYR A 383 -24.66 12.87 -11.66
CA TYR A 383 -24.73 11.74 -12.59
C TYR A 383 -23.42 11.55 -13.37
N GLY A 384 -22.82 12.64 -13.86
CA GLY A 384 -21.52 12.59 -14.54
C GLY A 384 -20.34 12.19 -13.64
N MET A 385 -20.51 12.21 -12.32
CA MET A 385 -19.48 11.75 -11.38
C MET A 385 -19.40 10.23 -11.31
N VAL A 386 -20.45 9.49 -11.66
CA VAL A 386 -20.47 8.02 -11.63
C VAL A 386 -19.90 7.44 -12.93
N ASP A 387 -18.70 6.89 -12.89
CA ASP A 387 -18.05 6.26 -14.05
C ASP A 387 -18.28 4.74 -14.07
N LEU A 388 -19.41 4.33 -14.67
CA LEU A 388 -19.79 2.92 -14.76
C LEU A 388 -18.80 2.08 -15.58
N GLN A 389 -18.11 2.69 -16.55
CA GLN A 389 -17.15 1.98 -17.39
C GLN A 389 -15.91 1.61 -16.60
N GLU A 390 -15.37 2.56 -15.82
CA GLU A 390 -14.20 2.31 -15.00
C GLU A 390 -14.52 1.39 -13.81
N MET A 391 -15.71 1.54 -13.19
CA MET A 391 -16.19 0.59 -12.18
C MET A 391 -16.24 -0.84 -12.71
N LYS A 392 -16.70 -1.03 -13.95
CA LYS A 392 -16.73 -2.35 -14.61
C LYS A 392 -15.32 -2.89 -14.86
N ARG A 393 -14.35 -2.04 -15.24
CA ARG A 393 -12.95 -2.45 -15.41
C ARG A 393 -12.34 -2.92 -14.09
N ILE A 394 -12.55 -2.18 -12.99
CA ILE A 394 -12.10 -2.61 -11.65
C ILE A 394 -12.73 -3.95 -11.27
N TRP A 395 -14.04 -4.10 -11.51
CA TRP A 395 -14.77 -5.34 -11.24
C TRP A 395 -14.17 -6.55 -11.95
N GLN A 396 -13.71 -6.35 -13.17
CA GLN A 396 -13.11 -7.40 -14.01
C GLN A 396 -11.63 -7.63 -13.71
N ALA A 397 -10.90 -6.61 -13.21
CA ALA A 397 -9.46 -6.66 -13.02
C ALA A 397 -9.04 -7.47 -11.78
N SER A 398 -9.60 -7.16 -10.60
CA SER A 398 -9.24 -7.89 -9.37
C SER A 398 -10.35 -7.86 -8.32
N ARG A 399 -10.56 -9.00 -7.65
CA ARG A 399 -11.51 -9.11 -6.52
C ARG A 399 -11.14 -8.20 -5.36
N GLY A 400 -9.84 -7.95 -5.17
CA GLY A 400 -9.33 -7.08 -4.11
C GLY A 400 -9.71 -5.62 -4.33
N ASP A 401 -9.48 -5.13 -5.54
CA ASP A 401 -9.76 -3.74 -5.92
C ASP A 401 -11.27 -3.50 -5.99
N SER A 402 -12.03 -4.50 -6.43
CA SER A 402 -13.50 -4.50 -6.38
C SER A 402 -14.02 -4.36 -4.94
N ALA A 403 -13.45 -5.12 -3.99
CA ALA A 403 -13.84 -5.04 -2.59
C ALA A 403 -13.51 -3.66 -1.99
N ILE A 404 -12.35 -3.07 -2.32
CA ILE A 404 -11.97 -1.70 -1.91
C ILE A 404 -12.98 -0.68 -2.46
N MET A 405 -13.32 -0.77 -3.75
CA MET A 405 -14.29 0.12 -4.39
C MET A 405 -15.67 0.04 -3.73
N ILE A 406 -16.21 -1.17 -3.52
CA ILE A 406 -17.51 -1.38 -2.86
C ILE A 406 -17.49 -0.86 -1.42
N ALA A 407 -16.45 -1.21 -0.66
CA ALA A 407 -16.30 -0.74 0.72
C ALA A 407 -16.28 0.79 0.79
N THR A 408 -15.59 1.44 -0.16
CA THR A 408 -15.54 2.90 -0.22
C THR A 408 -16.89 3.52 -0.61
N ILE A 409 -17.63 2.94 -1.57
CA ILE A 409 -18.99 3.38 -1.91
C ILE A 409 -19.89 3.29 -0.69
N LEU A 410 -19.90 2.14 -0.01
CA LEU A 410 -20.72 1.94 1.19
C LEU A 410 -20.31 2.91 2.30
N ALA A 411 -19.01 3.09 2.54
CA ALA A 411 -18.52 4.05 3.52
C ALA A 411 -18.97 5.48 3.19
N THR A 412 -18.96 5.88 1.91
CA THR A 412 -19.39 7.21 1.47
C THR A 412 -20.90 7.44 1.65
N LEU A 413 -21.71 6.38 1.58
CA LEU A 413 -23.16 6.47 1.79
C LEU A 413 -23.55 6.41 3.28
N LEU A 414 -22.72 5.76 4.11
CA LEU A 414 -23.01 5.50 5.53
C LEU A 414 -22.33 6.50 6.48
N LEU A 415 -21.18 7.05 6.08
CA LEU A 415 -20.33 7.91 6.90
C LEU A 415 -20.13 9.27 6.21
N PRO A 416 -19.77 10.33 6.96
CA PRO A 416 -19.29 11.56 6.36
C PRO A 416 -18.09 11.29 5.44
N LEU A 417 -17.99 12.10 4.38
CA LEU A 417 -17.11 11.88 3.24
C LEU A 417 -15.64 11.69 3.64
N GLU A 418 -15.15 12.46 4.60
CA GLU A 418 -13.79 12.39 5.11
C GLU A 418 -13.45 11.03 5.76
N PHE A 419 -14.38 10.47 6.53
CA PHE A 419 -14.22 9.15 7.15
C PHE A 419 -14.34 8.05 6.10
N ALA A 420 -15.13 8.25 5.05
CA ALA A 420 -15.19 7.32 3.93
C ALA A 420 -13.86 7.22 3.18
N VAL A 421 -13.17 8.35 2.94
CA VAL A 421 -11.82 8.35 2.36
C VAL A 421 -10.86 7.59 3.26
N LEU A 422 -10.82 7.91 4.55
CA LEU A 422 -9.92 7.26 5.52
C LEU A 422 -10.17 5.75 5.58
N ALA A 423 -11.44 5.32 5.61
CA ALA A 423 -11.81 3.91 5.58
C ALA A 423 -11.29 3.24 4.29
N GLY A 424 -11.48 3.86 3.12
CA GLY A 424 -10.97 3.35 1.85
C GLY A 424 -9.44 3.19 1.85
N ILE A 425 -8.70 4.18 2.35
CA ILE A 425 -7.23 4.11 2.49
C ILE A 425 -6.84 2.97 3.43
N ILE A 426 -7.47 2.84 4.59
CA ILE A 426 -7.17 1.79 5.57
C ILE A 426 -7.39 0.41 4.95
N VAL A 427 -8.52 0.18 4.27
CA VAL A 427 -8.80 -1.09 3.58
C VAL A 427 -7.75 -1.36 2.50
N SER A 428 -7.35 -0.34 1.74
CA SER A 428 -6.30 -0.46 0.72
C SER A 428 -4.94 -0.82 1.33
N ILE A 429 -4.55 -0.21 2.45
CA ILE A 429 -3.31 -0.52 3.17
C ILE A 429 -3.36 -1.92 3.76
N ILE A 430 -4.46 -2.31 4.42
CA ILE A 430 -4.62 -3.68 4.95
C ILE A 430 -4.49 -4.71 3.83
N ARG A 431 -5.16 -4.48 2.69
CA ARG A 431 -5.08 -5.37 1.52
C ARG A 431 -3.65 -5.47 0.99
N PHE A 432 -2.95 -4.34 0.89
CA PHE A 432 -1.55 -4.29 0.49
C PHE A 432 -0.66 -5.11 1.45
N LEU A 433 -0.79 -4.86 2.76
CA LEU A 433 -0.04 -5.57 3.80
C LEU A 433 -0.30 -7.08 3.78
N MET A 434 -1.57 -7.50 3.61
CA MET A 434 -1.92 -8.92 3.49
C MET A 434 -1.31 -9.57 2.24
N ARG A 435 -1.17 -8.82 1.14
CA ARG A 435 -0.57 -9.32 -0.09
C ARG A 435 0.95 -9.43 0.03
N THR A 436 1.60 -8.48 0.70
CA THR A 436 3.06 -8.49 0.87
C THR A 436 3.53 -9.41 1.99
N SER A 437 2.68 -9.72 2.98
CA SER A 437 2.99 -10.64 4.07
C SER A 437 3.00 -12.13 3.67
N GLN A 438 2.53 -12.45 2.46
CA GLN A 438 2.58 -13.80 1.89
C GLN A 438 3.40 -13.80 0.60
N PRO A 439 4.72 -13.53 0.67
CA PRO A 439 5.59 -13.62 -0.50
C PRO A 439 5.61 -15.05 -1.00
N GLN A 440 5.86 -15.24 -2.30
CA GLN A 440 5.94 -16.57 -2.86
C GLN A 440 7.24 -17.24 -2.40
N VAL A 441 7.11 -18.40 -1.77
CA VAL A 441 8.23 -19.23 -1.30
C VAL A 441 8.07 -20.60 -1.95
N LEU A 442 8.82 -20.80 -3.04
CA LEU A 442 8.56 -21.91 -3.95
C LEU A 442 9.81 -22.79 -4.05
N PRO A 443 9.68 -24.11 -3.82
CA PRO A 443 10.75 -25.05 -4.15
C PRO A 443 10.93 -25.07 -5.67
N VAL A 444 12.19 -25.01 -6.10
CA VAL A 444 12.54 -24.92 -7.51
C VAL A 444 13.60 -25.96 -7.87
N VAL A 445 13.59 -26.38 -9.12
CA VAL A 445 14.59 -27.28 -9.71
C VAL A 445 15.07 -26.70 -11.04
N PRO A 446 16.28 -27.05 -11.52
CA PRO A 446 16.71 -26.68 -12.85
C PRO A 446 15.71 -27.15 -13.94
N ASP A 447 15.60 -26.39 -15.02
CA ASP A 447 14.96 -26.83 -16.25
C ASP A 447 15.80 -27.89 -16.97
N GLU A 448 15.26 -28.48 -18.03
CA GLU A 448 15.90 -29.59 -18.76
C GLU A 448 17.25 -29.19 -19.40
N ASN A 449 17.41 -27.90 -19.70
CA ASN A 449 18.63 -27.33 -20.28
C ASN A 449 19.62 -26.79 -19.21
N PHE A 450 19.27 -26.90 -17.92
CA PHE A 450 20.04 -26.38 -16.78
C PHE A 450 20.35 -24.86 -16.84
N GLN A 451 19.53 -24.09 -17.55
CA GLN A 451 19.70 -22.63 -17.70
C GLN A 451 18.82 -21.84 -16.74
N HIS A 452 17.64 -22.37 -16.43
CA HIS A 452 16.65 -21.70 -15.60
C HIS A 452 16.22 -22.60 -14.44
N PHE A 453 15.60 -21.98 -13.44
CA PHE A 453 14.93 -22.70 -12.37
C PHE A 453 13.43 -22.57 -12.55
N VAL A 454 12.74 -23.69 -12.48
CA VAL A 454 11.29 -23.80 -12.59
C VAL A 454 10.70 -24.38 -11.31
N HIS A 455 9.40 -24.23 -11.12
CA HIS A 455 8.71 -24.79 -9.96
C HIS A 455 8.81 -26.32 -9.93
N SER A 456 8.99 -26.85 -8.72
CA SER A 456 9.17 -28.28 -8.49
C SER A 456 7.89 -29.11 -8.64
N GLU A 457 6.75 -28.54 -9.07
CA GLU A 457 5.44 -29.21 -9.11
C GLU A 457 5.49 -30.58 -9.82
N GLY A 458 5.54 -31.65 -9.03
CA GLY A 458 5.64 -33.04 -9.51
C GLY A 458 7.00 -33.45 -10.09
N ARG A 459 8.00 -32.56 -10.11
CA ARG A 459 9.34 -32.86 -10.62
C ARG A 459 10.19 -33.51 -9.53
N PRO A 460 11.10 -34.43 -9.89
CA PRO A 460 12.01 -35.03 -8.92
C PRO A 460 12.95 -33.96 -8.36
N VAL A 461 13.21 -34.02 -7.05
CA VAL A 461 14.10 -33.09 -6.33
C VAL A 461 15.37 -33.78 -5.89
N CYS A 462 16.44 -33.01 -5.65
CA CYS A 462 17.67 -33.59 -5.10
C CYS A 462 17.43 -34.06 -3.65
N PRO A 463 17.83 -35.28 -3.27
CA PRO A 463 17.67 -35.76 -1.90
C PRO A 463 18.63 -35.08 -0.91
N GLN A 464 19.73 -34.47 -1.37
CA GLN A 464 20.72 -33.87 -0.46
C GLN A 464 20.54 -32.37 -0.23
N VAL A 465 19.98 -31.65 -1.21
CA VAL A 465 19.82 -30.20 -1.15
C VAL A 465 18.44 -29.77 -1.61
N GLY A 466 17.76 -29.00 -0.77
CA GLY A 466 16.56 -28.26 -1.14
C GLY A 466 16.94 -26.93 -1.77
N ILE A 467 16.26 -26.54 -2.85
CA ILE A 467 16.45 -25.23 -3.49
C ILE A 467 15.13 -24.49 -3.43
N ILE A 468 15.11 -23.36 -2.74
CA ILE A 468 13.90 -22.56 -2.55
C ILE A 468 14.15 -21.15 -3.08
N SER A 469 13.24 -20.67 -3.92
CA SER A 469 13.22 -19.29 -4.38
C SER A 469 12.23 -18.49 -3.56
N VAL A 470 12.68 -17.35 -3.03
CA VAL A 470 11.83 -16.39 -2.32
C VAL A 470 11.61 -15.18 -3.23
N THR A 471 10.35 -14.83 -3.44
CA THR A 471 9.93 -13.71 -4.30
C THR A 471 9.09 -12.73 -3.50
N GLY A 472 9.64 -11.55 -3.25
CA GLY A 472 9.02 -10.48 -2.45
C GLY A 472 9.86 -10.07 -1.23
N PRO A 473 9.38 -9.07 -0.48
CA PRO A 473 10.13 -8.52 0.64
C PRO A 473 10.15 -9.47 1.85
N LEU A 474 11.29 -9.50 2.54
CA LEU A 474 11.48 -10.24 3.79
C LEU A 474 11.45 -9.28 4.98
N TYR A 475 10.24 -8.97 5.44
CA TYR A 475 10.01 -8.05 6.56
C TYR A 475 9.20 -8.73 7.67
N PHE A 476 9.03 -8.05 8.82
CA PHE A 476 8.33 -8.59 10.00
C PHE A 476 6.97 -9.25 9.69
N GLY A 477 6.23 -8.75 8.69
CA GLY A 477 4.94 -9.32 8.29
C GLY A 477 5.04 -10.63 7.51
N ALA A 478 6.18 -10.89 6.84
CA ALA A 478 6.38 -12.05 5.97
C ALA A 478 7.15 -13.20 6.63
N THR A 479 7.91 -12.94 7.69
CA THR A 479 8.83 -13.90 8.31
C THR A 479 8.18 -15.25 8.65
N GLN A 480 7.03 -15.22 9.33
CA GLN A 480 6.33 -16.43 9.76
C GLN A 480 5.87 -17.28 8.57
N HIS A 481 5.39 -16.64 7.49
CA HIS A 481 4.96 -17.35 6.28
C HIS A 481 6.15 -18.04 5.61
N VAL A 482 7.27 -17.32 5.45
CA VAL A 482 8.47 -17.85 4.80
C VAL A 482 9.10 -18.98 5.61
N GLU A 483 9.26 -18.79 6.92
CA GLU A 483 9.81 -19.81 7.80
C GLU A 483 8.95 -21.07 7.80
N LYS A 484 7.62 -20.92 7.86
CA LYS A 484 6.69 -22.05 7.78
C LYS A 484 6.82 -22.80 6.46
N ALA A 485 6.94 -22.11 5.33
CA ALA A 485 7.12 -22.72 4.01
C ALA A 485 8.45 -23.50 3.91
N ILE A 486 9.55 -22.93 4.44
CA ILE A 486 10.86 -23.61 4.47
C ILE A 486 10.80 -24.86 5.37
N ARG A 487 10.17 -24.76 6.55
CA ARG A 487 9.98 -25.89 7.47
C ARG A 487 9.14 -27.00 6.84
N ALA A 488 8.04 -26.63 6.16
CA ALA A 488 7.20 -27.60 5.46
C ALA A 488 7.97 -28.33 4.35
N ASN A 489 8.82 -27.64 3.58
CA ASN A 489 9.68 -28.30 2.58
C ASN A 489 10.66 -29.29 3.24
N LEU A 490 11.25 -28.92 4.38
CA LEU A 490 12.17 -29.77 5.12
C LEU A 490 11.47 -31.00 5.72
N GLU A 491 10.22 -30.86 6.18
CA GLU A 491 9.39 -31.97 6.68
C GLU A 491 9.04 -32.95 5.56
N GLN A 492 8.74 -32.45 4.36
CA GLN A 492 8.48 -33.28 3.18
C GLN A 492 9.73 -33.99 2.65
N HIS A 493 10.91 -33.38 2.80
CA HIS A 493 12.18 -33.90 2.29
C HIS A 493 13.25 -33.98 3.39
N PRO A 494 13.11 -34.88 4.38
CA PRO A 494 13.99 -34.94 5.55
C PRO A 494 15.45 -35.33 5.24
N SER A 495 15.70 -35.89 4.06
CA SER A 495 17.04 -36.20 3.54
C SER A 495 17.82 -34.95 3.12
N GLN A 496 17.13 -33.84 2.82
CA GLN A 496 17.74 -32.57 2.39
C GLN A 496 18.41 -31.86 3.57
N GLN A 497 19.69 -32.16 3.78
CA GLN A 497 20.47 -31.54 4.83
C GLN A 497 20.98 -30.15 4.46
N PHE A 498 21.07 -29.82 3.18
CA PHE A 498 21.50 -28.51 2.73
C PHE A 498 20.32 -27.74 2.14
N LEU A 499 20.33 -26.42 2.29
CA LEU A 499 19.34 -25.53 1.69
C LEU A 499 20.03 -24.44 0.89
N LEU A 500 19.63 -24.27 -0.37
CA LEU A 500 19.98 -23.13 -1.19
C LEU A 500 18.78 -22.17 -1.29
N LEU A 501 18.89 -21.01 -0.64
CA LEU A 501 17.91 -19.93 -0.73
C LEU A 501 18.29 -18.97 -1.86
N ARG A 502 17.43 -18.84 -2.87
CA ARG A 502 17.60 -17.88 -3.97
C ARG A 502 16.87 -16.58 -3.61
N LEU A 503 17.63 -15.51 -3.37
CA LEU A 503 17.14 -14.21 -2.90
C LEU A 503 17.21 -13.09 -3.96
N HIS A 504 17.41 -13.43 -5.23
CA HIS A 504 17.50 -12.48 -6.34
C HIS A 504 16.25 -11.61 -6.56
N LEU A 505 15.08 -12.08 -6.11
CA LEU A 505 13.81 -11.36 -6.15
C LEU A 505 13.39 -10.80 -4.78
N VAL A 506 14.30 -10.80 -3.80
CA VAL A 506 14.13 -10.10 -2.52
C VAL A 506 14.80 -8.74 -2.65
N ASP A 507 13.99 -7.69 -2.70
CA ASP A 507 14.40 -6.30 -2.84
C ASP A 507 14.65 -5.61 -1.49
N HIS A 508 13.94 -6.05 -0.45
CA HIS A 508 14.05 -5.53 0.89
C HIS A 508 14.10 -6.66 1.93
N CYS A 509 14.95 -6.49 2.95
CA CYS A 509 15.00 -7.35 4.12
C CYS A 509 15.23 -6.50 5.36
N ASP A 510 14.33 -6.59 6.35
CA ASP A 510 14.47 -5.90 7.63
C ASP A 510 15.17 -6.78 8.68
N VAL A 511 15.37 -6.23 9.88
CA VAL A 511 15.98 -6.93 11.01
C VAL A 511 15.24 -8.22 11.35
N SER A 512 13.90 -8.21 11.33
CA SER A 512 13.09 -9.40 11.59
C SER A 512 13.29 -10.48 10.54
N GLY A 513 13.39 -10.09 9.26
CA GLY A 513 13.74 -10.97 8.15
C GLY A 513 15.10 -11.63 8.35
N ILE A 514 16.10 -10.86 8.80
CA ILE A 514 17.44 -11.39 9.10
C ILE A 514 17.40 -12.37 10.28
N HIS A 515 16.69 -12.05 11.36
CA HIS A 515 16.52 -12.97 12.49
C HIS A 515 15.81 -14.28 12.09
N MET A 516 14.83 -14.20 11.19
CA MET A 516 14.18 -15.39 10.63
C MET A 516 15.18 -16.24 9.83
N LEU A 517 16.04 -15.62 9.02
CA LEU A 517 17.12 -16.34 8.32
C LEU A 517 18.10 -16.99 9.31
N GLU A 518 18.45 -16.34 10.41
CA GLU A 518 19.27 -16.95 11.46
C GLU A 518 18.60 -18.18 12.09
N SER A 519 17.30 -18.12 12.34
CA SER A 519 16.50 -19.27 12.82
C SER A 519 16.59 -20.44 11.84
N VAL A 520 16.41 -20.18 10.54
CA VAL A 520 16.54 -21.18 9.48
C VAL A 520 17.95 -21.76 9.43
N VAL A 521 19.00 -20.93 9.51
CA VAL A 521 20.39 -21.40 9.55
C VAL A 521 20.65 -22.30 10.74
N ARG A 522 20.21 -21.91 11.95
CA ARG A 522 20.35 -22.73 13.16
C ARG A 522 19.63 -24.07 13.02
N LEU A 523 18.42 -24.08 12.45
CA LEU A 523 17.63 -25.29 12.21
C LEU A 523 18.38 -26.31 11.33
N TYR A 524 18.98 -25.86 10.23
CA TYR A 524 19.73 -26.72 9.33
C TYR A 524 21.07 -27.18 9.93
N ARG A 525 21.80 -26.29 10.62
CA ARG A 525 23.07 -26.62 11.30
C ARG A 525 22.89 -27.63 12.42
N GLN A 526 21.84 -27.51 13.24
CA GLN A 526 21.52 -28.50 14.28
C GLN A 526 21.25 -29.90 13.71
N ARG A 527 20.80 -29.99 12.46
CA ARG A 527 20.57 -31.26 11.77
C ARG A 527 21.81 -31.85 11.09
N GLY A 528 22.94 -31.15 11.14
CA GLY A 528 24.21 -31.57 10.55
C GLY A 528 24.41 -31.17 9.09
N GLY A 529 23.67 -30.17 8.61
CA GLY A 529 23.89 -29.55 7.30
C GLY A 529 24.05 -28.03 7.40
N ASP A 530 23.72 -27.28 6.36
CA ASP A 530 23.91 -25.82 6.35
C ASP A 530 23.04 -25.11 5.29
N VAL A 531 23.01 -23.77 5.34
CA VAL A 531 22.22 -22.93 4.43
C VAL A 531 23.14 -22.05 3.58
N TYR A 532 22.84 -21.95 2.29
CA TYR A 532 23.56 -21.14 1.31
C TYR A 532 22.60 -20.14 0.68
N LEU A 533 23.09 -18.92 0.42
CA LEU A 533 22.30 -17.85 -0.19
C LEU A 533 22.83 -17.57 -1.59
N ALA A 534 21.93 -17.52 -2.58
CA ALA A 534 22.28 -17.17 -3.96
C ALA A 534 21.58 -15.88 -4.42
N GLY A 535 22.36 -15.00 -5.06
CA GLY A 535 21.83 -13.81 -5.72
C GLY A 535 21.30 -12.73 -4.75
N VAL A 536 21.91 -12.58 -3.58
CA VAL A 536 21.54 -11.53 -2.62
C VAL A 536 21.79 -10.15 -3.23
N ARG A 537 20.74 -9.30 -3.29
CA ARG A 537 20.86 -7.93 -3.80
C ARG A 537 21.72 -7.07 -2.88
N ARG A 538 22.37 -6.05 -3.46
CA ARG A 538 23.30 -5.16 -2.74
C ARG A 538 22.69 -4.54 -1.47
N LEU A 539 21.50 -3.94 -1.55
CA LEU A 539 20.85 -3.30 -0.40
C LEU A 539 20.56 -4.29 0.74
N VAL A 540 20.13 -5.50 0.40
CA VAL A 540 19.88 -6.57 1.38
C VAL A 540 21.20 -7.05 1.99
N LYS A 541 22.27 -7.15 1.20
CA LYS A 541 23.60 -7.54 1.69
C LYS A 541 24.18 -6.50 2.65
N GLU A 542 24.04 -5.21 2.35
CA GLU A 542 24.47 -4.11 3.23
C GLU A 542 23.74 -4.17 4.59
N GLN A 543 22.42 -4.42 4.60
CA GLN A 543 21.64 -4.66 5.81
C GLN A 543 22.17 -5.87 6.60
N MET A 544 22.39 -7.02 5.94
CA MET A 544 22.95 -8.23 6.57
C MET A 544 24.32 -7.97 7.22
N GLN A 545 25.20 -7.21 6.54
CA GLN A 545 26.52 -6.84 7.05
C GLN A 545 26.44 -5.93 8.28
N SER A 546 25.51 -4.98 8.29
CA SER A 546 25.34 -4.05 9.41
C SER A 546 24.98 -4.74 10.72
N ILE A 547 24.26 -5.88 10.65
CA ILE A 547 23.83 -6.68 11.81
C ILE A 547 24.83 -7.81 12.11
N GLY A 548 25.79 -8.08 11.20
CA GLY A 548 26.78 -9.14 11.34
C GLY A 548 26.28 -10.53 10.93
N PHE A 549 25.17 -10.61 10.18
CA PHE A 549 24.64 -11.86 9.66
C PHE A 549 25.60 -12.55 8.70
N ASP A 550 26.40 -11.77 7.94
CA ASP A 550 27.43 -12.27 7.05
C ASP A 550 28.54 -13.05 7.79
N ARG A 551 28.92 -12.59 8.98
CA ARG A 551 29.86 -13.30 9.87
C ARG A 551 29.24 -14.53 10.49
N PHE A 552 27.96 -14.46 10.88
CA PHE A 552 27.22 -15.60 11.44
C PHE A 552 27.03 -16.72 10.42
N LEU A 553 26.68 -16.38 9.17
CA LEU A 553 26.52 -17.35 8.09
C LEU A 553 27.88 -17.84 7.57
N GLY A 554 28.83 -16.93 7.36
CA GLY A 554 30.11 -17.20 6.71
C GLY A 554 30.14 -16.67 5.27
N LEU A 555 31.23 -15.99 4.89
CA LEU A 555 31.34 -15.37 3.57
C LEU A 555 31.30 -16.37 2.41
N SER A 556 31.74 -17.61 2.63
CA SER A 556 31.70 -18.71 1.66
C SER A 556 30.28 -19.16 1.29
N HIS A 557 29.28 -18.78 2.07
CA HIS A 557 27.90 -19.21 1.89
C HIS A 557 27.07 -18.24 1.03
N PHE A 558 27.66 -17.10 0.65
CA PHE A 558 27.06 -16.16 -0.31
C PHE A 558 27.56 -16.49 -1.71
N LEU A 559 26.72 -17.16 -2.49
CA LEU A 559 27.05 -17.67 -3.81
C LEU A 559 26.54 -16.75 -4.91
N GLN A 560 27.30 -16.69 -6.00
CA GLN A 560 26.81 -16.13 -7.25
C GLN A 560 25.75 -17.05 -7.85
N ARG A 561 24.81 -16.49 -8.63
CA ARG A 561 23.67 -17.24 -9.17
C ARG A 561 24.09 -18.45 -9.99
N ASP A 562 25.07 -18.26 -10.88
CA ASP A 562 25.41 -19.25 -11.91
C ASP A 562 26.37 -20.31 -11.37
N GLU A 563 27.14 -19.97 -10.34
CA GLU A 563 28.12 -20.87 -9.70
C GLU A 563 27.53 -21.64 -8.50
N ALA A 564 26.32 -21.29 -8.05
CA ALA A 564 25.77 -21.82 -6.80
C ALA A 564 25.66 -23.35 -6.79
N ILE A 565 25.14 -23.94 -7.89
CA ILE A 565 24.99 -25.40 -7.99
C ILE A 565 26.34 -26.08 -8.09
N SER A 566 27.23 -25.58 -8.95
CA SER A 566 28.58 -26.13 -9.11
C SER A 566 29.36 -26.10 -7.79
N HIS A 567 29.30 -24.99 -7.05
CA HIS A 567 29.92 -24.88 -5.74
C HIS A 567 29.37 -25.92 -4.76
N LEU A 568 28.05 -26.01 -4.64
CA LEU A 568 27.41 -26.98 -3.75
C LEU A 568 27.80 -28.41 -4.14
N PHE A 569 27.70 -28.74 -5.42
CA PHE A 569 27.96 -30.08 -5.92
C PHE A 569 29.40 -30.54 -5.66
N HIS A 570 30.39 -29.68 -5.89
CA HIS A 570 31.80 -30.06 -5.75
C HIS A 570 32.35 -29.93 -4.34
N LYS A 571 31.82 -29.01 -3.52
CA LYS A 571 32.40 -28.69 -2.20
C LYS A 571 31.54 -29.10 -1.00
N VAL A 572 30.24 -29.33 -1.20
CA VAL A 572 29.28 -29.47 -0.10
C VAL A 572 28.54 -30.81 -0.16
N LEU A 573 28.04 -31.20 -1.34
CA LEU A 573 27.30 -32.45 -1.50
C LEU A 573 28.22 -33.67 -1.36
N GLU A 574 27.69 -34.73 -0.74
CA GLU A 574 28.44 -35.95 -0.47
C GLU A 574 28.46 -36.85 -1.72
N PRO A 575 29.61 -37.08 -2.39
CA PRO A 575 29.65 -37.79 -3.67
C PRO A 575 29.18 -39.24 -3.58
N SER A 576 29.38 -39.90 -2.43
CA SER A 576 28.91 -41.28 -2.24
C SER A 576 27.38 -41.36 -2.33
N VAL A 577 26.66 -40.38 -1.79
CA VAL A 577 25.20 -40.34 -1.91
C VAL A 577 24.80 -40.08 -3.36
N CYS A 578 25.49 -39.16 -4.05
CA CYS A 578 25.21 -38.87 -5.46
C CYS A 578 25.40 -40.06 -6.40
N ILE A 579 26.41 -40.90 -6.15
CA ILE A 579 26.82 -42.04 -7.01
C ILE A 579 26.06 -43.33 -6.62
N TYR A 580 25.93 -43.60 -5.33
CA TYR A 580 25.47 -44.91 -4.82
C TYR A 580 24.04 -44.92 -4.28
N GLU A 581 23.48 -43.77 -3.89
CA GLU A 581 22.17 -43.70 -3.21
C GLU A 581 21.11 -42.89 -4.00
N CYS A 582 21.54 -42.01 -4.89
CA CYS A 582 20.66 -41.11 -5.64
C CYS A 582 20.50 -41.55 -7.09
N GLU A 583 19.29 -41.98 -7.46
CA GLU A 583 18.96 -42.37 -8.85
C GLU A 583 18.64 -41.16 -9.75
N LEU A 584 18.40 -39.99 -9.17
CA LEU A 584 17.88 -38.81 -9.87
C LEU A 584 19.00 -37.97 -10.50
N ARG A 585 18.83 -37.53 -11.75
CA ARG A 585 19.79 -36.66 -12.44
C ARG A 585 19.26 -35.22 -12.58
N ILE A 586 19.29 -34.48 -11.47
CA ILE A 586 18.68 -33.15 -11.34
C ILE A 586 19.56 -32.01 -11.86
N PHE A 587 20.88 -32.10 -11.69
CA PHE A 587 21.84 -31.04 -12.03
C PHE A 587 22.68 -31.39 -13.25
N ALA A 588 23.25 -30.39 -13.94
CA ALA A 588 24.17 -30.61 -15.05
C ALA A 588 25.39 -31.45 -14.61
N GLU A 589 25.92 -31.14 -13.44
CA GLU A 589 27.10 -31.76 -12.85
C GLU A 589 26.89 -33.25 -12.53
N CYS A 590 25.65 -33.65 -12.25
CA CYS A 590 25.33 -35.04 -11.95
C CYS A 590 25.00 -35.88 -13.20
N GLN A 591 24.92 -35.27 -14.39
CA GLN A 591 24.68 -36.02 -15.64
C GLN A 591 25.86 -36.93 -16.00
N ALA A 592 27.09 -36.50 -15.71
CA ALA A 592 28.29 -37.27 -16.01
C ALA A 592 28.65 -38.30 -14.91
N LEU A 593 27.93 -38.33 -13.78
CA LEU A 593 28.26 -39.25 -12.70
C LEU A 593 27.90 -40.71 -13.05
N PRO A 594 28.77 -41.68 -12.68
CA PRO A 594 28.47 -43.10 -12.79
C PRO A 594 27.49 -43.51 -11.68
N LYS A 595 26.20 -43.24 -11.89
CA LYS A 595 25.14 -43.60 -10.94
C LYS A 595 24.82 -45.08 -11.02
N TRP A 596 24.80 -45.75 -9.88
CA TRP A 596 24.40 -47.15 -9.81
C TRP A 596 22.90 -47.24 -9.49
N SER A 597 22.10 -47.84 -10.38
CA SER A 597 20.71 -48.18 -10.06
C SER A 597 20.70 -49.58 -9.46
N TYR A 598 20.30 -49.67 -8.19
CA TYR A 598 20.09 -50.94 -7.52
C TYR A 598 18.59 -51.19 -7.55
N GLY A 599 18.14 -52.30 -8.14
CA GLY A 599 16.71 -52.64 -8.33
C GLY A 599 15.85 -52.76 -7.06
N ALA A 600 16.36 -52.35 -5.90
CA ALA A 600 15.61 -52.16 -4.66
C ALA A 600 15.88 -50.75 -4.13
N ARG A 601 14.83 -49.91 -4.04
CA ARG A 601 14.92 -48.56 -3.45
C ARG A 601 15.45 -48.68 -2.03
N ILE A 602 16.53 -47.96 -1.72
CA ILE A 602 16.90 -47.66 -0.33
C ILE A 602 15.70 -46.88 0.25
N PRO A 603 15.08 -47.30 1.37
CA PRO A 603 13.93 -46.61 1.92
C PRO A 603 14.25 -45.12 2.13
N GLU A 604 13.44 -44.25 1.52
CA GLU A 604 13.63 -42.78 1.47
C GLU A 604 13.65 -42.09 2.84
N ALA A 605 13.31 -42.84 3.88
CA ALA A 605 13.54 -42.46 5.26
C ALA A 605 13.82 -43.75 6.05
N VAL A 606 15.09 -44.09 6.27
CA VAL A 606 15.38 -44.86 7.48
C VAL A 606 15.14 -43.87 8.63
N PRO A 607 14.14 -44.09 9.51
CA PRO A 607 13.94 -43.24 10.65
C PRO A 607 15.27 -43.11 11.38
N ARG A 608 15.67 -41.89 11.76
CA ARG A 608 16.79 -41.77 12.70
C ARG A 608 16.40 -42.60 13.92
N PRO A 609 17.22 -43.57 14.37
CA PRO A 609 16.87 -44.38 15.53
C PRO A 609 16.53 -43.44 16.68
N GLU A 610 15.38 -43.66 17.36
CA GLU A 610 14.96 -42.88 18.54
C GLU A 610 15.98 -42.98 19.69
N TYR A 611 16.91 -43.93 19.59
CA TYR A 611 17.98 -44.16 20.55
C TYR A 611 19.27 -43.45 20.16
N GLN A 612 19.87 -42.76 21.13
CA GLN A 612 21.20 -42.20 20.99
C GLN A 612 22.24 -43.33 20.84
N ILE A 613 22.81 -43.47 19.63
CA ILE A 613 23.93 -44.39 19.39
C ILE A 613 25.18 -43.79 20.03
N GLN A 614 25.73 -44.47 21.03
CA GLN A 614 26.99 -44.07 21.65
C GLN A 614 28.11 -44.09 20.60
N SER A 615 28.88 -43.01 20.55
CA SER A 615 30.01 -42.90 19.63
C SER A 615 31.32 -42.95 20.39
N TRP A 616 32.34 -43.57 19.79
CA TRP A 616 33.70 -43.55 20.32
C TRP A 616 34.54 -42.54 19.53
N LEU A 617 35.42 -41.85 20.24
CA LEU A 617 36.44 -41.00 19.62
C LEU A 617 37.51 -41.88 18.93
N PRO A 618 38.15 -41.39 17.84
CA PRO A 618 39.27 -42.09 17.23
C PRO A 618 40.36 -42.50 18.23
N SER A 619 40.68 -41.64 19.20
CA SER A 619 41.68 -41.91 20.24
C SER A 619 41.29 -43.06 21.17
N GLU A 620 40.01 -43.18 21.52
CA GLU A 620 39.47 -44.26 22.34
C GLU A 620 39.53 -45.60 21.60
N LEU A 621 39.14 -45.60 20.32
CA LEU A 621 39.23 -46.79 19.48
C LEU A 621 40.69 -47.23 19.30
N LYS A 622 41.61 -46.30 19.03
CA LYS A 622 43.05 -46.60 18.89
C LYS A 622 43.65 -47.22 20.15
N THR A 623 43.30 -46.70 21.33
CA THR A 623 43.80 -47.21 22.61
C THR A 623 43.36 -48.66 22.84
N ARG A 624 42.13 -49.00 22.44
CA ARG A 624 41.57 -50.36 22.57
C ARG A 624 42.04 -51.34 21.48
N LEU A 625 42.50 -50.83 20.33
CA LEU A 625 43.13 -51.63 19.28
C LEU A 625 44.64 -51.88 19.54
N SER A 626 45.24 -51.22 20.55
CA SER A 626 46.66 -51.35 20.86
C SER A 626 46.96 -52.62 21.68
N PRO A 627 48.11 -53.29 21.48
CA PRO A 627 48.41 -54.60 22.08
C PRO A 627 48.43 -54.64 23.63
N ASN A 628 48.66 -53.49 24.29
CA ASN A 628 48.63 -53.37 25.76
C ASN A 628 47.26 -52.94 26.32
N GLY A 629 46.31 -52.57 25.46
CA GLY A 629 44.98 -52.11 25.84
C GLY A 629 44.01 -53.27 25.96
N GLY A 630 44.22 -54.14 26.95
CA GLY A 630 43.38 -55.29 27.33
C GLY A 630 42.40 -55.76 26.25
N ALA A 631 42.79 -56.79 25.48
CA ALA A 631 42.02 -57.38 24.39
C ALA A 631 40.65 -57.92 24.86
N ALA A 632 39.68 -57.03 25.07
CA ALA A 632 38.31 -57.36 24.82
C ALA A 632 38.19 -57.48 23.30
N SER A 633 37.92 -58.69 22.80
CA SER A 633 37.61 -58.92 21.39
C SER A 633 36.54 -57.92 20.96
N LEU A 634 36.91 -56.87 20.25
CA LEU A 634 35.97 -55.90 19.68
C LEU A 634 35.85 -56.20 18.20
N LEU A 635 34.66 -56.02 17.65
CA LEU A 635 34.40 -56.25 16.23
C LEU A 635 34.31 -54.90 15.54
N LEU A 636 35.30 -54.57 14.72
CA LEU A 636 35.32 -53.35 13.93
C LEU A 636 34.73 -53.66 12.54
N ILE A 637 33.60 -53.03 12.21
CA ILE A 637 32.90 -53.25 10.95
C ILE A 637 32.94 -51.97 10.11
N ASP A 638 33.52 -52.06 8.92
CA ASP A 638 33.46 -51.00 7.93
C ASP A 638 32.22 -51.17 7.06
N VAL A 639 31.31 -50.20 7.15
CA VAL A 639 30.04 -50.23 6.40
C VAL A 639 30.09 -49.49 5.08
N ARG A 640 31.28 -49.07 4.63
CA ARG A 640 31.46 -48.46 3.31
C ARG A 640 31.38 -49.51 2.20
N GLU A 641 31.32 -49.06 0.96
CA GLU A 641 31.35 -49.97 -0.19
C GLU A 641 32.78 -50.44 -0.49
N PRO A 642 32.97 -51.61 -1.15
CA PRO A 642 34.30 -52.21 -1.36
C PRO A 642 35.38 -51.26 -1.92
N PRO A 643 35.11 -50.38 -2.90
CA PRO A 643 36.13 -49.46 -3.41
C PRO A 643 36.61 -48.43 -2.39
N GLU A 644 35.75 -48.02 -1.44
CA GLU A 644 36.15 -47.08 -0.38
C GLU A 644 37.02 -47.78 0.67
N TYR A 645 36.72 -49.04 0.97
CA TYR A 645 37.47 -49.87 1.90
C TYR A 645 38.87 -50.23 1.36
N GLN A 646 38.95 -50.60 0.08
CA GLN A 646 40.22 -50.91 -0.61
C GLN A 646 41.17 -49.72 -0.66
N ARG A 647 40.67 -48.49 -0.83
CA ARG A 647 41.50 -47.28 -0.83
C ARG A 647 42.16 -46.97 0.52
N GLY A 648 41.64 -47.54 1.60
CA GLY A 648 42.12 -47.27 2.94
C GLY A 648 41.05 -47.53 3.98
N HIS A 649 41.34 -48.40 4.95
CA HIS A 649 40.47 -48.73 6.09
C HIS A 649 41.26 -48.84 7.39
N ILE A 650 40.57 -48.84 8.54
CA ILE A 650 41.22 -49.03 9.85
C ILE A 650 41.75 -50.47 9.92
N PRO A 651 43.02 -50.70 10.31
CA PRO A 651 43.54 -52.04 10.49
C PRO A 651 42.63 -52.89 11.39
N GLN A 652 42.38 -54.15 11.01
CA GLN A 652 41.47 -55.10 11.68
C GLN A 652 39.97 -54.84 11.44
N ALA A 653 39.58 -53.83 10.67
CA ALA A 653 38.19 -53.66 10.25
C ALA A 653 37.77 -54.78 9.28
N GLN A 654 36.55 -55.30 9.43
CA GLN A 654 35.94 -56.22 8.47
C GLN A 654 34.94 -55.47 7.62
N LEU A 655 34.97 -55.68 6.31
CA LEU A 655 34.03 -55.07 5.39
C LEU A 655 32.66 -55.75 5.48
N LEU A 656 31.64 -55.01 5.90
CA LEU A 656 30.24 -55.40 5.78
C LEU A 656 29.43 -54.17 5.34
N PRO A 657 29.28 -53.93 4.02
CA PRO A 657 28.65 -52.74 3.49
C PRO A 657 27.26 -52.52 4.10
N MET A 658 26.90 -51.26 4.36
CA MET A 658 25.66 -50.90 5.07
C MET A 658 24.41 -51.57 4.51
N ARG A 659 24.34 -51.75 3.18
CA ARG A 659 23.22 -52.43 2.49
C ARG A 659 23.07 -53.92 2.83
N GLN A 660 24.16 -54.56 3.25
CA GLN A 660 24.15 -55.97 3.65
C GLN A 660 23.78 -56.12 5.12
N ILE A 661 23.87 -55.08 5.94
CA ILE A 661 23.53 -55.11 7.38
C ILE A 661 22.09 -55.62 7.62
N PRO A 662 21.03 -55.20 6.90
CA PRO A 662 19.69 -55.76 7.09
C PRO A 662 19.59 -57.28 6.88
N LYS A 663 20.44 -57.87 6.04
CA LYS A 663 20.37 -59.30 5.65
C LYS A 663 21.41 -60.16 6.38
N GLN A 664 22.62 -59.65 6.54
CA GLN A 664 23.79 -60.34 7.07
C GLN A 664 24.18 -59.82 8.45
N GLY A 665 23.55 -58.75 8.96
CA GLY A 665 23.83 -58.23 10.29
C GLY A 665 23.54 -59.25 11.39
N GLN A 666 22.55 -60.13 11.21
CA GLN A 666 22.21 -61.21 12.14
C GLN A 666 23.32 -62.28 12.28
N THR A 667 24.25 -62.37 11.33
CA THR A 667 25.37 -63.33 11.40
C THR A 667 26.54 -62.80 12.22
N LEU A 668 26.48 -61.55 12.69
CA LEU A 668 27.52 -60.97 13.54
C LEU A 668 27.45 -61.55 14.97
N PRO A 669 28.58 -61.82 15.63
CA PRO A 669 28.60 -62.32 17.00
C PRO A 669 28.03 -61.28 17.99
N THR A 670 27.19 -61.73 18.93
CA THR A 670 26.46 -60.86 19.90
C THR A 670 27.23 -60.55 21.18
N GLY A 671 28.32 -61.27 21.45
CA GLY A 671 29.18 -61.09 22.63
C GLY A 671 30.07 -59.84 22.62
N PRO A 672 30.92 -59.62 21.58
CA PRO A 672 31.87 -58.52 21.54
C PRO A 672 31.19 -57.16 21.26
N PRO A 673 31.74 -56.03 21.73
CA PRO A 673 31.28 -54.72 21.30
C PRO A 673 31.54 -54.51 19.79
N ILE A 674 30.51 -54.08 19.06
CA ILE A 674 30.59 -53.82 17.62
C ILE A 674 30.79 -52.32 17.41
N VAL A 675 31.88 -51.94 16.76
CA VAL A 675 32.16 -50.55 16.38
C VAL A 675 31.99 -50.44 14.87
N LEU A 676 31.11 -49.56 14.42
CA LEU A 676 30.84 -49.34 13.01
C LEU A 676 31.58 -48.09 12.53
N VAL A 677 32.28 -48.20 11.41
CA VAL A 677 32.96 -47.09 10.75
C VAL A 677 32.43 -46.89 9.34
N CYS A 678 32.29 -45.62 8.95
CA CYS A 678 32.13 -45.23 7.56
C CYS A 678 33.00 -44.00 7.27
N ARG A 679 32.79 -43.31 6.14
CA ARG A 679 33.59 -42.13 5.80
C ARG A 679 33.50 -41.01 6.84
N SER A 680 32.28 -40.58 7.16
CA SER A 680 32.00 -39.39 7.99
C SER A 680 31.31 -39.70 9.33
N GLY A 681 30.98 -40.97 9.59
CA GLY A 681 30.20 -41.41 10.76
C GLY A 681 28.68 -41.41 10.56
N ARG A 682 28.18 -41.07 9.35
CA ARG A 682 26.74 -41.02 9.05
C ARG A 682 26.13 -42.39 8.75
N ARG A 683 26.67 -43.10 7.75
CA ARG A 683 26.23 -44.45 7.35
C ARG A 683 26.36 -45.44 8.50
N SER A 684 27.49 -45.41 9.20
CA SER A 684 27.76 -46.26 10.36
C SER A 684 26.79 -46.01 11.53
N ARG A 685 26.31 -44.79 11.72
CA ARG A 685 25.28 -44.51 12.74
C ARG A 685 23.91 -45.12 12.38
N ILE A 686 23.55 -45.10 11.10
CA ILE A 686 22.31 -45.74 10.63
C ILE A 686 22.44 -47.25 10.74
N ALA A 687 23.56 -47.82 10.28
CA ALA A 687 23.87 -49.24 10.46
C ALA A 687 23.83 -49.66 11.93
N ALA A 688 24.29 -48.79 12.84
CA ALA A 688 24.23 -49.05 14.28
C ALA A 688 22.81 -49.10 14.82
N GLY A 689 21.92 -48.22 14.31
CA GLY A 689 20.49 -48.28 14.59
C GLY A 689 19.88 -49.61 14.15
N ILE A 690 20.15 -50.03 12.91
CA ILE A 690 19.66 -51.31 12.36
C ILE A 690 20.12 -52.49 13.22
N LEU A 691 21.39 -52.53 13.64
CA LEU A 691 21.88 -53.59 14.53
C LEU A 691 21.23 -53.53 15.92
N LYS A 692 20.98 -52.33 16.47
CA LYS A 692 20.22 -52.22 17.73
C LYS A 692 18.80 -52.75 17.60
N ASP A 693 18.11 -52.45 16.50
CA ASP A 693 16.76 -52.96 16.21
C ASP A 693 16.75 -54.49 16.04
N MET A 694 17.88 -55.08 15.61
CA MET A 694 18.10 -56.53 15.58
C MET A 694 18.46 -57.15 16.94
N GLY A 695 18.49 -56.36 18.02
CA GLY A 695 18.73 -56.83 19.39
C GLY A 695 20.18 -56.71 19.89
N TYR A 696 21.10 -56.14 19.12
CA TYR A 696 22.49 -55.95 19.56
C TYR A 696 22.58 -54.80 20.57
N GLN A 697 23.06 -55.09 21.78
CA GLN A 697 23.11 -54.10 22.87
C GLN A 697 24.38 -53.23 22.84
N LYS A 698 25.53 -53.81 22.48
CA LYS A 698 26.85 -53.15 22.52
C LYS A 698 27.28 -52.67 21.13
N VAL A 699 26.54 -51.73 20.56
CA VAL A 699 26.82 -51.17 19.23
C VAL A 699 27.24 -49.70 19.34
N TYR A 700 28.38 -49.38 18.74
CA TYR A 700 29.01 -48.07 18.80
C TYR A 700 29.31 -47.54 17.40
N ASN A 701 29.27 -46.22 17.24
CA ASN A 701 29.65 -45.55 16.00
C ASN A 701 31.02 -44.86 16.15
N LEU A 702 31.91 -44.96 15.17
CA LEU A 702 33.13 -44.15 15.18
C LEU A 702 32.80 -42.67 14.90
N GLN A 703 33.10 -41.79 15.85
CA GLN A 703 32.84 -40.36 15.71
C GLN A 703 33.71 -39.77 14.60
N GLY A 704 33.06 -39.16 13.61
CA GLY A 704 33.73 -38.57 12.44
C GLY A 704 34.25 -39.59 11.41
N GLY A 705 34.07 -40.89 11.65
CA GLY A 705 34.42 -41.95 10.70
C GLY A 705 35.91 -41.97 10.32
N MET A 706 36.20 -42.44 9.11
CA MET A 706 37.55 -42.46 8.55
C MET A 706 38.18 -41.07 8.41
N LEU A 707 37.38 -40.02 8.13
CA LEU A 707 37.92 -38.66 8.02
C LEU A 707 38.57 -38.19 9.33
N ALA A 708 37.93 -38.48 10.48
CA ALA A 708 38.49 -38.14 11.78
C ALA A 708 39.66 -39.06 12.17
N TRP A 709 39.64 -40.33 11.73
CA TRP A 709 40.74 -41.26 11.93
C TRP A 709 42.01 -40.83 11.18
N GLU A 710 41.87 -40.46 9.90
CA GLU A 710 42.95 -39.97 9.05
C GLU A 710 43.46 -38.61 9.52
N ALA A 711 42.55 -37.68 9.88
CA ALA A 711 42.93 -36.38 10.43
C ALA A 711 43.73 -36.49 11.74
N ALA A 712 43.52 -37.55 12.51
CA ALA A 712 44.30 -37.84 13.72
C ALA A 712 45.67 -38.49 13.43
N GLY A 713 46.01 -38.73 12.15
CA GLY A 713 47.28 -39.34 11.74
C GLY A 713 47.42 -40.81 12.14
N TYR A 714 46.30 -41.53 12.25
CA TYR A 714 46.31 -42.93 12.67
C TYR A 714 46.53 -43.90 11.51
N PRO A 715 47.06 -45.12 11.76
CA PRO A 715 47.41 -46.05 10.70
C PRO A 715 46.18 -46.47 9.89
N VAL A 716 46.37 -46.62 8.58
CA VAL A 716 45.37 -47.07 7.62
C VAL A 716 45.94 -48.27 6.88
N ALA A 717 45.17 -49.35 6.78
CA ALA A 717 45.48 -50.51 5.95
C ALA A 717 44.88 -50.32 4.55
N VAL A 718 45.57 -50.87 3.54
CA VAL A 718 45.17 -50.84 2.13
C VAL A 718 45.18 -52.29 1.66
N GLU A 719 44.17 -52.69 0.90
CA GLU A 719 44.04 -54.04 0.33
C GLU A 719 44.33 -54.06 -1.18
#